data_AF-A0A920C0J3-F1
#
_entry.id   AF-A0A920C0J3-F1
#
_cell.length_a   1.000
_cell.length_b   1.000
_cell.length_c   1.000
_cell.angle_alpha   90.00
_cell.angle_beta   90.00
_cell.angle_gamma   90.00
#
_symmetry.space_group_name_H-M   'P 1'
#
loop_
_entity.id
_entity.type
_entity.pdbx_description
1 polymer ?
#
loop_
_entity_poly.entity_id
_entity_poly.type
_entity_poly.pdbx_seq_one_letter_code
_entity_poly.pdbx_strand_id
1 'polypeptide(L)'
;MNGIVNAKPVDAVENVSDLAKKYPNGRNGIVLVKLTGDWYFYENGWKKGGFYVNNDIYPLVNNNGHPLYLEGEESWNQNQDLFSLPTGYYRLGLATDEEKAGDRYNPEQKNLPIDYGVCTIFVIDIDGAGRHHYEVHMNAKNVTYTGEINGDGVFTGWVQSVKIKDESEIQRKRLTFPTGTSLGTDMGLPEGEVLTDIRDLEPGFYYDIFKKPGDHPNGKLNATPIDGLPTGINPTSGYFLLKNQSDINGRYFYLLAHSISPVVWFGITDHQNRIDWNIQKYDQGKYHYLLGEYIARLQLQPKQDSDFEFMILTDTHVDRESPEYKKSLIARQVFDHANYVTGMYDLSFKVHLGDWVDGWKEPVKELADINDVIGRFFKDPNTLNYGVLGNHDNSGVYAREQNEEHRDPFLLSDLIPKDLQDNLMVYRTNDDQVSWGNNMYYRDFENDNIRVIFLNSYDVPYTTNDDGYLYHDPFHQSAYGKEQVNDYIDALETTPDDYQVMIMSHNIFDNVYKDDTMFNGDTMRRITTAFQNSRTDEIYTTDIDPTDPDYWYYEIERDIDFANRPKNRVIGSFSGHVHNDGYHICEGVRYIQQLCCLAKEFTPYTVNDTAFDIVRVNKNTGKITCFRYGNGTDRVFDKVEEA
;
A
#
# COMPACT_ATOMS: atom_id res chain seq x y z
N MET A 1 4.08 25.54 -26.28
CA MET A 1 4.87 26.25 -25.25
C MET A 1 6.37 26.03 -25.49
N ASN A 2 6.94 26.52 -26.59
CA ASN A 2 8.30 26.13 -27.04
C ASN A 2 9.42 27.11 -26.64
N GLY A 3 9.31 27.80 -25.49
CA GLY A 3 10.28 28.83 -25.11
C GLY A 3 10.71 28.89 -23.64
N ILE A 4 10.13 28.06 -22.76
CA ILE A 4 10.35 28.19 -21.30
C ILE A 4 11.25 27.08 -20.73
N VAL A 5 11.57 26.04 -21.51
CA VAL A 5 12.24 24.82 -21.04
C VAL A 5 13.66 25.07 -20.49
N ASN A 6 14.26 26.25 -20.69
CA ASN A 6 15.59 26.61 -20.16
C ASN A 6 15.67 28.05 -19.60
N ALA A 7 14.55 28.66 -19.19
CA ALA A 7 14.57 30.02 -18.67
C ALA A 7 15.11 30.04 -17.22
N LYS A 8 16.16 30.82 -16.93
CA LYS A 8 16.59 31.10 -15.55
C LYS A 8 15.57 32.02 -14.86
N PRO A 9 15.25 31.82 -13.57
CA PRO A 9 14.37 32.70 -12.82
C PRO A 9 14.94 34.11 -12.81
N VAL A 10 14.09 35.08 -13.15
CA VAL A 10 14.48 36.50 -13.17
C VAL A 10 14.35 37.14 -11.79
N ASP A 11 13.67 36.48 -10.86
CA ASP A 11 13.48 36.88 -9.47
C ASP A 11 12.96 35.68 -8.64
N ALA A 12 12.95 35.82 -7.31
CA ALA A 12 12.36 34.86 -6.39
C ALA A 12 11.59 35.60 -5.28
N VAL A 13 10.40 35.09 -4.92
CA VAL A 13 9.53 35.61 -3.85
C VAL A 13 9.19 34.50 -2.87
N GLU A 14 8.86 34.83 -1.62
CA GLU A 14 8.64 33.82 -0.58
C GLU A 14 7.38 32.98 -0.85
N ASN A 15 6.26 33.61 -1.19
CA ASN A 15 5.00 32.93 -1.47
C ASN A 15 4.26 33.55 -2.68
N VAL A 16 3.20 32.88 -3.13
CA VAL A 16 2.39 33.32 -4.29
C VAL A 16 1.71 34.67 -4.05
N SER A 17 1.34 34.98 -2.80
CA SER A 17 0.70 36.27 -2.47
C SER A 17 1.65 37.45 -2.65
N ASP A 18 2.96 37.23 -2.43
CA ASP A 18 3.99 38.24 -2.63
C ASP A 18 4.31 38.45 -4.11
N LEU A 19 4.08 37.43 -4.96
CA LEU A 19 4.23 37.55 -6.41
C LEU A 19 3.27 38.60 -6.99
N ALA A 20 1.99 38.51 -6.64
CA ALA A 20 0.96 39.44 -7.10
C ALA A 20 1.12 40.85 -6.51
N LYS A 21 1.64 40.97 -5.29
CA LYS A 21 1.96 42.26 -4.67
C LYS A 21 3.19 42.93 -5.30
N LYS A 22 4.26 42.17 -5.56
CA LYS A 22 5.53 42.68 -6.11
C LYS A 22 5.41 43.00 -7.60
N TYR A 23 4.60 42.25 -8.34
CA TYR A 23 4.38 42.43 -9.78
C TYR A 23 2.88 42.38 -10.13
N PRO A 24 2.11 43.43 -9.75
CA PRO A 24 0.66 43.45 -9.97
C PRO A 24 0.27 43.45 -11.45
N ASN A 25 1.14 43.97 -12.32
CA ASN A 25 0.94 44.02 -13.78
C ASN A 25 1.79 42.96 -14.53
N GLY A 26 2.35 42.00 -13.81
CA GLY A 26 3.20 40.95 -14.38
C GLY A 26 4.68 41.32 -14.56
N ARG A 27 5.47 40.32 -14.95
CA ARG A 27 6.89 40.46 -15.31
C ARG A 27 7.26 39.45 -16.39
N ASN A 28 8.07 39.88 -17.35
CA ASN A 28 8.61 38.99 -18.39
C ASN A 28 9.67 38.06 -17.79
N GLY A 29 9.56 36.76 -18.08
CA GLY A 29 10.39 35.69 -17.53
C GLY A 29 9.64 34.85 -16.50
N ILE A 30 10.35 33.93 -15.86
CA ILE A 30 9.79 33.10 -14.78
C ILE A 30 10.24 33.64 -13.43
N VAL A 31 9.35 33.67 -12.45
CA VAL A 31 9.64 34.07 -11.06
C VAL A 31 9.44 32.85 -10.18
N LEU A 32 10.43 32.56 -9.32
CA LEU A 32 10.37 31.41 -8.42
C LEU A 32 9.59 31.78 -7.15
N VAL A 33 8.73 30.88 -6.68
CA VAL A 33 8.17 30.93 -5.33
C VAL A 33 8.99 30.00 -4.45
N LYS A 34 9.78 30.57 -3.54
CA LYS A 34 10.78 29.83 -2.76
C LYS A 34 10.17 28.76 -1.87
N LEU A 35 9.03 29.06 -1.24
CA LEU A 35 8.38 28.12 -0.32
C LEU A 35 7.94 26.83 -1.01
N THR A 36 7.53 26.91 -2.27
CA THR A 36 7.02 25.75 -3.01
C THR A 36 7.97 25.25 -4.08
N GLY A 37 9.05 25.97 -4.42
CA GLY A 37 9.95 25.61 -5.52
C GLY A 37 9.32 25.69 -6.92
N ASP A 38 8.08 26.15 -7.01
CA ASP A 38 7.37 26.34 -8.27
C ASP A 38 7.82 27.63 -8.95
N TRP A 39 7.91 27.61 -10.28
CA TRP A 39 8.04 28.82 -11.06
C TRP A 39 6.70 29.26 -11.63
N TYR A 40 6.54 30.58 -11.69
CA TYR A 40 5.36 31.25 -12.21
C TYR A 40 5.76 32.15 -13.38
N PHE A 41 4.88 32.28 -14.36
CA PHE A 41 5.05 33.19 -15.49
C PHE A 41 3.79 34.03 -15.67
N TYR A 42 3.92 35.20 -16.28
CA TYR A 42 2.80 36.10 -16.48
C TYR A 42 2.26 36.02 -17.90
N GLU A 43 1.01 35.58 -18.04
CA GLU A 43 0.28 35.54 -19.30
C GLU A 43 -1.21 35.82 -19.02
N ASN A 44 -1.61 37.09 -19.14
CA ASN A 44 -2.94 37.59 -18.74
C ASN A 44 -3.29 37.24 -17.27
N GLY A 45 -2.27 37.26 -16.40
CA GLY A 45 -2.34 36.80 -15.02
C GLY A 45 -1.15 35.91 -14.67
N TRP A 46 -0.89 35.74 -13.38
CA TRP A 46 0.15 34.82 -12.92
C TRP A 46 -0.31 33.38 -13.08
N LYS A 47 0.42 32.60 -13.88
CA LYS A 47 0.17 31.18 -14.12
C LYS A 47 1.30 30.36 -13.50
N LYS A 48 0.92 29.28 -12.80
CA LYS A 48 1.86 28.27 -12.31
C LYS A 48 2.37 27.47 -13.52
N GLY A 49 3.69 27.39 -13.67
CA GLY A 49 4.31 26.63 -14.75
C GLY A 49 4.59 25.19 -14.36
N GLY A 50 5.41 25.01 -13.34
CA GLY A 50 5.83 23.72 -12.79
C GLY A 50 6.93 23.92 -11.75
N PHE A 51 7.60 22.85 -11.35
CA PHE A 51 8.76 22.93 -10.45
C PHE A 51 10.02 23.36 -11.21
N TYR A 52 10.83 24.23 -10.62
CA TYR A 52 12.09 24.67 -11.22
C TYR A 52 13.24 23.75 -10.82
N VAL A 53 13.92 23.17 -11.82
CA VAL A 53 15.13 22.35 -11.64
C VAL A 53 16.32 23.14 -12.16
N ASN A 54 17.32 23.39 -11.32
CA ASN A 54 18.51 24.13 -11.73
C ASN A 54 19.44 23.20 -12.54
N ASN A 55 19.52 23.43 -13.85
CA ASN A 55 20.26 22.58 -14.80
C ASN A 55 21.75 22.94 -14.95
N ASP A 56 22.27 23.94 -14.23
CA ASP A 56 23.71 24.22 -14.23
C ASP A 56 24.43 23.11 -13.44
N ILE A 57 24.88 22.07 -14.15
CA ILE A 57 25.69 20.97 -13.61
C ILE A 57 27.04 21.54 -13.19
N TYR A 58 27.18 21.86 -11.91
CA TYR A 58 28.49 21.98 -11.28
C TYR A 58 28.59 20.97 -10.15
N PRO A 59 29.75 20.30 -9.98
CA PRO A 59 30.02 19.62 -8.73
C PRO A 59 29.83 20.64 -7.61
N LEU A 60 28.97 20.34 -6.65
CA LEU A 60 28.95 21.01 -5.36
C LEU A 60 30.41 20.98 -4.87
N VAL A 61 31.06 22.13 -4.68
CA VAL A 61 32.45 22.20 -4.20
C VAL A 61 32.48 22.91 -2.86
N ASN A 62 33.37 22.49 -1.95
CA ASN A 62 33.57 23.19 -0.69
C ASN A 62 34.30 24.54 -0.89
N ASN A 63 34.43 25.35 0.16
CA ASN A 63 35.12 26.66 0.14
C ASN A 63 36.59 26.62 -0.35
N ASN A 64 37.20 25.43 -0.47
CA ASN A 64 38.54 25.24 -1.00
C ASN A 64 38.53 24.78 -2.48
N GLY A 65 37.36 24.72 -3.13
CA GLY A 65 37.21 24.35 -4.54
C GLY A 65 37.19 22.84 -4.81
N HIS A 66 37.09 21.99 -3.78
CA HIS A 66 37.04 20.53 -3.93
C HIS A 66 35.61 20.02 -4.02
N PRO A 67 35.30 19.04 -4.90
CA PRO A 67 33.97 18.42 -4.98
C PRO A 67 33.49 17.88 -3.63
N LEU A 68 32.20 18.02 -3.35
CA LEU A 68 31.50 17.52 -2.19
C LEU A 68 31.19 16.04 -2.41
N TYR A 69 31.86 15.19 -1.63
CA TYR A 69 31.69 13.75 -1.63
C TYR A 69 30.61 13.38 -0.60
N LEU A 70 29.50 12.77 -1.04
CA LEU A 70 28.38 12.38 -0.17
C LEU A 70 28.20 10.85 -0.16
N GLU A 71 29.24 10.14 0.27
CA GLU A 71 29.17 8.70 0.58
C GLU A 71 29.40 8.50 2.08
N GLY A 72 28.33 8.62 2.88
CA GLY A 72 28.32 8.32 4.31
C GLY A 72 27.65 9.38 5.18
N GLU A 73 27.10 8.99 6.35
CA GLU A 73 26.54 9.91 7.35
C GLU A 73 27.55 10.98 7.81
N GLU A 74 28.85 10.64 7.83
CA GLU A 74 29.92 11.55 8.30
C GLU A 74 30.16 12.75 7.37
N SER A 75 29.82 12.66 6.08
CA SER A 75 30.08 13.74 5.11
C SER A 75 29.09 14.91 5.22
N TRP A 76 27.94 14.72 5.88
CA TRP A 76 26.88 15.73 6.00
C TRP A 76 27.08 16.67 7.20
N ASN A 77 27.57 16.13 8.33
CA ASN A 77 27.79 16.89 9.56
C ASN A 77 28.97 17.86 9.47
N GLN A 78 29.85 17.73 8.47
CA GLN A 78 31.08 18.52 8.34
C GLN A 78 31.04 19.58 7.21
N ASN A 79 29.97 19.62 6.41
CA ASN A 79 29.91 20.49 5.23
C ASN A 79 29.03 21.72 5.44
N GLN A 80 29.66 22.79 5.92
CA GLN A 80 29.03 24.10 6.13
C GLN A 80 28.51 24.77 4.84
N ASP A 81 28.89 24.28 3.66
CA ASP A 81 28.59 24.92 2.37
C ASP A 81 27.17 24.61 1.83
N LEU A 82 26.50 23.57 2.35
CA LEU A 82 25.09 23.26 2.06
C LEU A 82 24.14 24.38 2.54
N PHE A 83 24.56 25.15 3.53
CA PHE A 83 23.79 26.23 4.15
C PHE A 83 23.78 27.54 3.37
N SER A 84 24.52 27.60 2.25
CA SER A 84 24.48 28.73 1.32
C SER A 84 23.51 28.51 0.15
N LEU A 85 22.95 27.30 0.03
CA LEU A 85 22.13 26.91 -1.10
C LEU A 85 20.68 27.36 -0.91
N PRO A 86 20.05 28.01 -1.91
CA PRO A 86 18.63 28.33 -1.85
C PRO A 86 17.76 27.06 -2.01
N THR A 87 16.49 27.13 -1.62
CA THR A 87 15.50 26.08 -1.94
C THR A 87 15.52 25.73 -3.43
N GLY A 88 15.67 24.45 -3.77
CA GLY A 88 15.75 23.98 -5.15
C GLY A 88 16.04 22.48 -5.30
N TYR A 89 15.92 21.99 -6.53
CA TYR A 89 16.33 20.64 -6.91
C TYR A 89 17.82 20.62 -7.31
N TYR A 90 18.56 19.65 -6.76
CA TYR A 90 19.99 19.50 -6.96
C TYR A 90 20.32 18.08 -7.46
N ARG A 91 21.15 17.97 -8.48
CA ARG A 91 21.60 16.68 -8.99
C ARG A 91 22.98 16.37 -8.42
N LEU A 92 23.12 15.24 -7.73
CA LEU A 92 24.38 14.83 -7.12
C LEU A 92 25.00 13.67 -7.91
N GLY A 93 26.28 13.82 -8.25
CA GLY A 93 27.07 12.76 -8.86
C GLY A 93 27.65 11.87 -7.78
N LEU A 94 27.22 10.61 -7.70
CA LEU A 94 27.91 9.59 -6.93
C LEU A 94 29.12 9.12 -7.75
N ALA A 95 30.31 9.20 -7.19
CA ALA A 95 31.51 8.62 -7.78
C ALA A 95 31.93 7.44 -6.90
N THR A 96 31.63 6.23 -7.37
CA THR A 96 32.10 5.01 -6.74
C THR A 96 33.60 4.86 -7.01
N ASP A 97 34.39 4.78 -5.94
CA ASP A 97 35.84 4.49 -5.85
C ASP A 97 36.76 5.70 -5.57
N GLU A 98 37.40 5.67 -4.39
CA GLU A 98 38.35 6.66 -3.84
C GLU A 98 39.65 6.84 -4.65
N GLU A 99 39.93 6.05 -5.70
CA GLU A 99 41.26 6.03 -6.36
C GLU A 99 41.39 6.82 -7.68
N LYS A 100 40.41 7.61 -8.12
CA LYS A 100 40.51 8.39 -9.39
C LYS A 100 40.35 9.91 -9.26
N ALA A 101 40.60 10.48 -8.09
CA ALA A 101 40.61 11.93 -7.88
C ALA A 101 41.96 12.60 -8.27
N GLY A 102 42.55 12.20 -9.39
CA GLY A 102 43.76 12.81 -9.94
C GLY A 102 43.53 13.27 -11.37
N ASP A 103 43.36 14.59 -11.55
CA ASP A 103 43.43 15.34 -12.81
C ASP A 103 42.67 14.77 -14.02
N ARG A 104 41.42 15.26 -14.22
CA ARG A 104 40.70 15.55 -15.48
C ARG A 104 39.23 15.13 -15.40
N TYR A 105 38.37 16.09 -15.06
CA TYR A 105 36.97 16.02 -15.47
C TYR A 105 36.83 16.78 -16.80
N ASN A 106 36.69 16.06 -17.91
CA ASN A 106 36.45 16.63 -19.24
C ASN A 106 35.00 16.30 -19.65
N PRO A 107 34.11 17.29 -19.92
CA PRO A 107 32.66 17.05 -20.01
C PRO A 107 32.17 16.35 -21.29
N GLU A 108 33.03 15.89 -22.19
CA GLU A 108 32.60 15.44 -23.53
C GLU A 108 32.48 13.92 -23.72
N GLN A 109 32.63 13.08 -22.69
CA GLN A 109 32.44 11.63 -22.86
C GLN A 109 31.00 11.18 -22.63
N LYS A 110 30.30 11.01 -23.77
CA LYS A 110 29.01 10.33 -23.93
C LYS A 110 29.10 8.86 -23.48
N ASN A 111 27.99 8.39 -22.88
CA ASN A 111 27.65 7.01 -22.50
C ASN A 111 28.26 6.46 -21.19
N LEU A 112 27.64 6.79 -20.05
CA LEU A 112 27.74 6.03 -18.81
C LEU A 112 26.35 5.61 -18.30
N PRO A 113 26.20 4.49 -17.56
CA PRO A 113 24.92 3.91 -17.16
C PRO A 113 24.22 4.75 -16.07
N ILE A 114 22.89 4.62 -16.04
CA ILE A 114 21.93 5.36 -15.21
C ILE A 114 22.02 4.82 -13.76
N ASP A 115 22.68 5.55 -12.86
CA ASP A 115 22.45 5.46 -11.41
C ASP A 115 23.04 6.69 -10.70
N TYR A 116 22.36 7.84 -10.80
CA TYR A 116 22.74 9.05 -10.08
C TYR A 116 21.59 9.47 -9.15
N GLY A 117 21.86 9.52 -7.84
CA GLY A 117 20.90 9.97 -6.83
C GLY A 117 20.56 11.46 -6.99
N VAL A 118 19.32 11.77 -7.31
CA VAL A 118 18.80 13.15 -7.30
C VAL A 118 18.36 13.48 -5.87
N CYS A 119 18.68 14.68 -5.38
CA CYS A 119 18.14 15.17 -4.13
C CYS A 119 17.39 16.50 -4.28
N THR A 120 16.41 16.71 -3.39
CA THR A 120 15.62 17.93 -3.33
C THR A 120 15.97 18.63 -2.03
N ILE A 121 16.33 19.92 -2.05
CA ILE A 121 16.64 20.66 -0.83
C ILE A 121 15.59 21.76 -0.65
N PHE A 122 14.84 21.67 0.44
CA PHE A 122 13.92 22.73 0.88
C PHE A 122 14.57 23.53 2.00
N VAL A 123 14.66 24.84 1.83
CA VAL A 123 15.05 25.77 2.89
C VAL A 123 13.80 26.51 3.34
N ILE A 124 13.38 26.24 4.56
CA ILE A 124 12.18 26.82 5.17
C ILE A 124 12.65 27.85 6.19
N ASP A 125 12.28 29.11 5.99
CA ASP A 125 12.50 30.19 6.96
C ASP A 125 11.29 30.21 7.91
N ILE A 126 11.49 29.77 9.16
CA ILE A 126 10.36 29.37 10.02
C ILE A 126 9.79 30.57 10.80
N ASP A 127 10.53 31.67 10.98
CA ASP A 127 10.07 32.70 11.93
C ASP A 127 10.56 34.14 11.73
N GLY A 128 11.31 34.46 10.67
CA GLY A 128 11.81 35.83 10.47
C GLY A 128 12.81 36.30 11.53
N ALA A 129 13.30 35.39 12.40
CA ALA A 129 14.37 35.63 13.35
C ALA A 129 15.75 35.15 12.83
N GLY A 130 15.84 34.82 11.55
CA GLY A 130 17.07 34.32 10.90
C GLY A 130 17.32 32.82 11.09
N ARG A 131 16.31 32.05 11.51
CA ARG A 131 16.39 30.59 11.63
C ARG A 131 16.04 29.90 10.32
N HIS A 132 16.93 29.05 9.84
CA HIS A 132 16.78 28.35 8.57
C HIS A 132 16.71 26.84 8.79
N HIS A 133 15.62 26.22 8.35
CA HIS A 133 15.45 24.76 8.36
C HIS A 133 15.73 24.20 6.97
N TYR A 134 16.52 23.14 6.89
CA TYR A 134 16.94 22.47 5.67
C TYR A 134 16.33 21.07 5.64
N GLU A 135 15.55 20.76 4.62
CA GLU A 135 15.04 19.41 4.35
C GLU A 135 15.68 18.91 3.04
N VAL A 136 16.53 17.90 3.14
CA VAL A 136 17.21 17.26 2.01
C VAL A 136 16.57 15.89 1.74
N HIS A 137 15.81 15.81 0.68
CA HIS A 137 15.16 14.59 0.20
C HIS A 137 16.05 13.84 -0.78
N MET A 138 16.46 12.62 -0.46
CA MET A 138 17.14 11.73 -1.41
C MET A 138 16.12 10.89 -2.16
N ASN A 139 15.76 11.34 -3.38
CA ASN A 139 14.65 10.78 -4.13
C ASN A 139 14.84 9.28 -4.44
N ALA A 140 16.07 8.85 -4.72
CA ALA A 140 16.39 7.45 -5.04
C ALA A 140 16.38 6.51 -3.82
N LYS A 141 16.46 7.04 -2.59
CA LYS A 141 16.49 6.25 -1.35
C LYS A 141 15.23 6.43 -0.50
N ASN A 142 14.33 7.33 -0.90
CA ASN A 142 13.16 7.75 -0.13
C ASN A 142 13.50 8.10 1.34
N VAL A 143 14.64 8.78 1.53
CA VAL A 143 15.12 9.23 2.85
C VAL A 143 15.11 10.75 2.87
N THR A 144 14.66 11.32 3.99
CA THR A 144 14.68 12.76 4.24
C THR A 144 15.63 13.07 5.38
N TYR A 145 16.60 13.94 5.14
CA TYR A 145 17.45 14.52 6.17
C TYR A 145 16.93 15.91 6.50
N THR A 146 16.76 16.20 7.78
CA THR A 146 16.36 17.53 8.24
C THR A 146 17.46 18.12 9.12
N GLY A 147 17.75 19.40 8.98
CA GLY A 147 18.75 20.09 9.79
C GLY A 147 18.39 21.55 9.98
N GLU A 148 18.74 22.15 11.11
CA GLU A 148 18.37 23.53 11.44
C GLU A 148 19.61 24.38 11.73
N ILE A 149 19.57 25.63 11.27
CA ILE A 149 20.51 26.68 11.66
C ILE A 149 19.75 27.71 12.48
N ASN A 150 20.24 27.96 13.68
CA ASN A 150 19.72 28.98 14.57
C ASN A 150 20.02 30.40 14.05
N GLY A 151 19.30 31.42 14.56
CA GLY A 151 19.47 32.81 14.14
C GLY A 151 20.84 33.43 14.47
N ASP A 152 21.66 32.73 15.24
CA ASP A 152 23.07 33.04 15.54
C ASP A 152 24.07 32.33 14.61
N GLY A 153 23.58 31.54 13.64
CA GLY A 153 24.38 30.81 12.66
C GLY A 153 24.84 29.42 13.12
N VAL A 154 24.41 28.94 14.29
CA VAL A 154 24.80 27.62 14.81
C VAL A 154 23.91 26.51 14.24
N PHE A 155 24.53 25.51 13.61
CA PHE A 155 23.86 24.31 13.07
C PHE A 155 23.60 23.27 14.17
N THR A 156 22.39 22.72 14.22
CA THR A 156 21.93 21.83 15.31
C THR A 156 22.00 20.33 14.98
N GLY A 157 22.56 19.97 13.81
CA GLY A 157 22.76 18.59 13.38
C GLY A 157 21.75 18.11 12.33
N TRP A 158 22.06 16.99 11.66
CA TRP A 158 21.14 16.32 10.74
C TRP A 158 20.35 15.23 11.46
N VAL A 159 19.04 15.18 11.22
CA VAL A 159 18.13 14.13 11.68
C VAL A 159 17.62 13.37 10.46
N GLN A 160 17.90 12.07 10.40
CA GLN A 160 17.38 11.19 9.37
C GLN A 160 15.95 10.77 9.73
N SER A 161 15.03 10.91 8.76
CA SER A 161 13.68 10.36 8.87
C SER A 161 13.37 9.53 7.62
N VAL A 162 12.79 8.36 7.85
CA VAL A 162 12.16 7.57 6.79
C VAL A 162 10.71 8.03 6.73
N LYS A 163 10.34 8.78 5.68
CA LYS A 163 8.93 9.12 5.43
C LYS A 163 8.27 7.90 4.77
N ILE A 164 7.29 7.31 5.47
CA ILE A 164 6.22 6.55 4.80
C ILE A 164 5.27 7.62 4.25
N LYS A 165 4.93 7.53 2.95
CA LYS A 165 4.08 8.49 2.26
C LYS A 165 2.74 8.64 3.02
N ASP A 166 2.44 9.87 3.41
CA ASP A 166 1.23 10.41 4.04
C ASP A 166 1.02 10.33 5.56
N GLU A 167 1.11 11.55 6.13
CA GLU A 167 0.58 12.25 7.31
C GLU A 167 0.01 11.54 8.56
N SER A 168 0.01 10.21 8.67
CA SER A 168 -0.15 9.56 9.97
C SER A 168 1.25 9.33 10.56
N GLU A 169 1.69 10.24 11.43
CA GLU A 169 2.79 9.90 12.33
C GLU A 169 2.38 8.62 13.08
N ILE A 170 3.12 7.52 12.87
CA ILE A 170 3.25 6.49 13.89
C ILE A 170 3.52 7.27 15.18
N GLN A 171 2.59 7.25 16.16
CA GLN A 171 2.69 8.10 17.34
C GLN A 171 4.10 7.97 17.94
N ARG A 172 4.92 8.99 17.72
CA ARG A 172 6.31 9.02 18.17
C ARG A 172 6.28 9.25 19.67
N LYS A 173 6.40 8.19 20.47
CA LYS A 173 6.45 8.33 21.92
C LYS A 173 7.89 8.61 22.33
N ARG A 174 8.18 9.88 22.60
CA ARG A 174 9.49 10.33 23.09
C ARG A 174 9.62 10.05 24.58
N LEU A 175 10.71 9.42 25.00
CA LEU A 175 11.00 9.24 26.43
C LEU A 175 11.26 10.60 27.08
N THR A 176 10.46 10.95 28.10
CA THR A 176 10.58 12.18 28.90
C THR A 176 11.13 11.88 30.28
N PHE A 177 11.92 12.80 30.86
CA PHE A 177 12.41 12.66 32.24
C PHE A 177 11.24 12.64 33.23
N PRO A 178 11.42 12.04 34.44
CA PRO A 178 10.45 12.12 35.53
C PRO A 178 10.07 13.56 35.95
N THR A 179 10.88 14.55 35.55
CA THR A 179 10.66 15.98 35.78
C THR A 179 9.80 16.66 34.70
N GLY A 180 9.36 15.94 33.66
CA GLY A 180 8.51 16.48 32.58
C GLY A 180 9.27 17.17 31.44
N THR A 181 10.61 17.09 31.44
CA THR A 181 11.45 17.69 30.39
C THR A 181 11.70 16.69 29.26
N SER A 182 11.56 17.11 28.01
CA SER A 182 11.92 16.33 26.81
C SER A 182 13.37 16.63 26.38
N LEU A 183 14.01 15.67 25.69
CA LEU A 183 15.35 15.86 25.11
C LEU A 183 15.32 17.00 24.07
N GLY A 184 15.88 18.17 24.38
CA GLY A 184 16.35 19.11 23.35
C GLY A 184 17.74 18.66 22.91
N THR A 185 18.05 18.66 21.61
CA THR A 185 19.33 18.15 21.09
C THR A 185 20.53 19.05 21.39
N ASP A 186 20.34 20.26 21.92
CA ASP A 186 21.43 21.03 22.51
C ASP A 186 20.92 22.11 23.47
N MET A 187 20.75 21.74 24.73
CA MET A 187 21.00 22.65 25.84
C MET A 187 21.62 21.82 26.95
N GLY A 188 22.84 22.19 27.34
CA GLY A 188 23.73 21.47 28.26
C GLY A 188 23.01 20.42 29.09
N LEU A 189 23.29 19.15 28.78
CA LEU A 189 22.73 17.97 29.45
C LEU A 189 22.61 18.25 30.95
N PRO A 190 21.40 18.28 31.54
CA PRO A 190 21.31 17.96 32.94
C PRO A 190 21.93 16.57 33.06
N GLU A 191 23.04 16.44 33.79
CA GLU A 191 23.61 15.13 34.09
C GLU A 191 22.51 14.26 34.71
N GLY A 192 22.01 13.30 33.93
CA GLY A 192 20.91 12.44 34.34
C GLY A 192 20.47 11.53 33.19
N GLU A 193 20.48 10.22 33.44
CA GLU A 193 19.92 9.23 32.52
C GLU A 193 18.39 9.30 32.53
N VAL A 194 17.73 9.32 31.36
CA VAL A 194 16.29 9.03 31.28
C VAL A 194 16.13 7.54 31.49
N LEU A 195 15.55 7.19 32.63
CA LEU A 195 15.34 5.80 33.02
C LEU A 195 13.84 5.59 33.19
N THR A 196 13.17 5.25 32.10
CA THR A 196 11.79 4.80 32.14
C THR A 196 11.78 3.28 32.17
N ASP A 197 11.02 2.73 33.11
CA ASP A 197 10.83 1.29 33.15
C ASP A 197 10.03 0.85 31.93
N ILE A 198 10.48 -0.18 31.23
CA ILE A 198 9.78 -0.70 30.06
C ILE A 198 8.36 -1.21 30.41
N ARG A 199 8.10 -1.50 31.69
CA ARG A 199 6.77 -1.83 32.21
C ARG A 199 5.81 -0.64 32.16
N ASP A 200 6.32 0.59 32.19
CA ASP A 200 5.54 1.82 32.16
C ASP A 200 5.37 2.35 30.73
N LEU A 201 5.99 1.69 29.76
CA LEU A 201 5.82 1.99 28.34
C LEU A 201 4.57 1.32 27.79
N GLU A 202 3.82 2.10 27.04
CA GLU A 202 2.72 1.60 26.22
C GLU A 202 3.27 0.90 24.96
N PRO A 203 2.50 0.01 24.32
CA PRO A 203 2.86 -0.47 22.99
C PRO A 203 3.12 0.70 22.02
N GLY A 204 4.19 0.60 21.23
CA GLY A 204 4.57 1.65 20.29
C GLY A 204 6.02 1.59 19.79
N PHE A 205 6.33 2.52 18.89
CA PHE A 205 7.69 2.73 18.36
C PHE A 205 8.46 3.74 19.22
N TYR A 206 9.70 3.38 19.55
CA TYR A 206 10.58 4.11 20.44
C TYR A 206 11.96 4.28 19.81
N TYR A 207 12.64 5.38 20.14
CA TYR A 207 13.95 5.72 19.57
C TYR A 207 14.88 6.19 20.70
N ASP A 208 15.65 5.27 21.28
CA ASP A 208 16.80 5.51 22.18
C ASP A 208 17.38 4.16 22.70
N ILE A 209 18.41 4.21 23.55
CA ILE A 209 19.05 3.05 24.19
C ILE A 209 18.15 2.45 25.30
N PHE A 210 17.66 1.23 25.10
CA PHE A 210 16.99 0.43 26.15
C PHE A 210 18.02 -0.24 27.10
N LYS A 211 17.82 -0.17 28.42
CA LYS A 211 18.69 -0.79 29.45
C LYS A 211 17.94 -1.82 30.31
N LYS A 212 18.63 -2.85 30.82
CA LYS A 212 18.04 -3.92 31.65
C LYS A 212 17.68 -3.42 33.06
N PRO A 213 16.63 -3.95 33.69
CA PRO A 213 16.44 -3.80 35.14
C PRO A 213 17.30 -4.80 35.96
N GLY A 214 18.00 -4.30 37.01
CA GLY A 214 18.54 -5.05 38.17
C GLY A 214 20.09 -5.14 38.24
N ASP A 215 20.81 -4.97 39.37
CA ASP A 215 20.48 -5.03 40.81
C ASP A 215 21.30 -4.00 41.64
N HIS A 216 20.67 -3.13 42.45
CA HIS A 216 21.31 -2.54 43.65
C HIS A 216 20.28 -1.86 44.61
N PRO A 217 20.50 -1.84 45.95
CA PRO A 217 19.46 -1.52 46.95
C PRO A 217 19.00 -0.07 47.05
N ASN A 218 19.53 0.87 46.24
CA ASN A 218 19.34 2.31 46.43
C ASN A 218 18.96 3.09 45.16
N GLY A 219 18.12 2.52 44.29
CA GLY A 219 17.31 3.32 43.34
C GLY A 219 18.08 4.20 42.33
N LYS A 220 19.29 3.82 41.91
CA LYS A 220 19.99 4.41 40.77
C LYS A 220 20.42 3.28 39.83
N LEU A 221 20.07 3.36 38.55
CA LEU A 221 20.54 2.38 37.57
C LEU A 221 22.05 2.55 37.36
N ASN A 222 22.78 1.45 37.51
CA ASN A 222 24.13 1.33 37.01
C ASN A 222 24.06 0.73 35.61
N ALA A 223 24.82 1.31 34.69
CA ALA A 223 24.93 0.91 33.30
C ALA A 223 25.50 -0.52 33.17
N THR A 224 24.62 -1.49 32.96
CA THR A 224 24.98 -2.73 32.26
C THR A 224 23.90 -2.98 31.21
N PRO A 225 24.24 -3.14 29.92
CA PRO A 225 23.28 -3.48 28.87
C PRO A 225 22.48 -4.73 29.24
N ILE A 226 21.28 -4.89 28.67
CA ILE A 226 20.65 -6.21 28.62
C ILE A 226 21.69 -7.15 27.98
N ASP A 227 22.11 -8.20 28.68
CA ASP A 227 23.06 -9.18 28.13
C ASP A 227 22.64 -9.55 26.70
N GLY A 228 23.46 -9.19 25.72
CA GLY A 228 23.21 -9.41 24.28
C GLY A 228 22.80 -8.19 23.45
N LEU A 229 22.56 -7.01 24.04
CA LEU A 229 22.53 -5.75 23.28
C LEU A 229 23.99 -5.37 22.92
N PRO A 230 24.33 -5.17 21.63
CA PRO A 230 25.68 -4.80 21.25
C PRO A 230 26.04 -3.46 21.88
N THR A 231 27.13 -3.45 22.63
CA THR A 231 27.78 -2.21 23.07
C THR A 231 28.28 -1.47 21.84
N GLY A 232 27.69 -0.32 21.54
CA GLY A 232 28.14 0.57 20.46
C GLY A 232 27.22 0.69 19.24
N ILE A 233 25.90 0.54 19.39
CA ILE A 233 24.97 0.87 18.29
C ILE A 233 24.60 2.35 18.34
N ASN A 234 24.75 2.98 17.17
CA ASN A 234 24.45 4.35 16.80
C ASN A 234 23.04 4.78 17.29
N PRO A 235 22.85 5.99 17.85
CA PRO A 235 21.54 6.54 18.29
C PRO A 235 20.45 6.62 17.22
N THR A 236 20.70 6.12 16.00
CA THR A 236 19.81 6.03 14.84
C THR A 236 19.00 4.72 14.76
N SER A 237 18.88 3.97 15.85
CA SER A 237 18.21 2.66 15.86
C SER A 237 16.91 2.70 16.67
N GLY A 238 15.76 2.54 15.99
CA GLY A 238 14.46 2.46 16.65
C GLY A 238 14.11 1.04 17.10
N TYR A 239 13.25 0.94 18.11
CA TYR A 239 12.72 -0.32 18.63
C TYR A 239 11.20 -0.28 18.69
N PHE A 240 10.63 -1.43 18.46
CA PHE A 240 9.20 -1.69 18.44
C PHE A 240 8.85 -2.51 19.70
N LEU A 241 8.11 -1.91 20.65
CA LEU A 241 7.66 -2.56 21.88
C LEU A 241 6.19 -3.01 21.83
N LEU A 242 5.91 -4.30 22.01
CA LEU A 242 4.58 -4.81 22.35
C LEU A 242 4.58 -5.16 23.82
N LYS A 243 3.43 -4.94 24.44
CA LYS A 243 3.13 -5.34 25.80
C LYS A 243 1.75 -5.96 25.79
N ASN A 244 1.66 -7.23 26.16
CA ASN A 244 0.39 -7.94 26.26
C ASN A 244 0.27 -8.61 27.64
N GLN A 245 -0.92 -8.56 28.24
CA GLN A 245 -1.19 -9.26 29.49
C GLN A 245 -1.59 -10.69 29.14
N SER A 246 -0.73 -11.68 29.39
CA SER A 246 -0.86 -12.98 28.71
C SER A 246 -1.04 -14.20 29.60
N ASP A 247 -1.33 -14.08 30.91
CA ASP A 247 -1.84 -15.25 31.64
C ASP A 247 -2.85 -14.99 32.75
N ILE A 248 -3.53 -16.07 33.17
CA ILE A 248 -4.50 -16.13 34.28
C ILE A 248 -3.92 -15.69 35.63
N ASN A 249 -2.59 -15.52 35.73
CA ASN A 249 -1.88 -15.08 36.92
C ASN A 249 -1.45 -13.60 36.84
N GLY A 250 -1.87 -12.87 35.79
CA GLY A 250 -1.61 -11.44 35.63
C GLY A 250 -0.20 -11.09 35.15
N ARG A 251 0.55 -12.03 34.54
CA ARG A 251 1.87 -11.74 33.97
C ARG A 251 1.76 -11.01 32.64
N TYR A 252 2.71 -10.11 32.39
CA TYR A 252 2.89 -9.37 31.15
C TYR A 252 4.00 -10.00 30.30
N PHE A 253 3.75 -10.02 29.00
CA PHE A 253 4.67 -10.45 27.96
C PHE A 253 5.06 -9.23 27.14
N TYR A 254 6.34 -9.12 26.87
CA TYR A 254 6.96 -8.02 26.15
C TYR A 254 7.62 -8.58 24.90
N LEU A 255 7.46 -7.90 23.77
CA LEU A 255 8.23 -8.16 22.56
C LEU A 255 8.89 -6.86 22.16
N LEU A 256 10.21 -6.86 22.07
CA LEU A 256 10.99 -5.73 21.61
C LEU A 256 11.67 -6.16 20.30
N ALA A 257 11.27 -5.60 19.17
CA ALA A 257 11.94 -5.85 17.90
C ALA A 257 12.83 -4.65 17.56
N HIS A 258 14.08 -4.90 17.16
CA HIS A 258 14.86 -3.84 16.51
C HIS A 258 14.14 -3.43 15.22
N SER A 259 14.38 -2.23 14.70
CA SER A 259 13.75 -1.75 13.44
C SER A 259 14.50 -2.12 12.16
N ILE A 260 15.81 -2.38 12.29
CA ILE A 260 16.73 -2.58 11.15
C ILE A 260 17.49 -3.92 11.20
N SER A 261 17.54 -4.57 12.37
CA SER A 261 18.42 -5.72 12.61
C SER A 261 17.55 -6.92 12.98
N PRO A 262 17.84 -8.13 12.48
CA PRO A 262 16.98 -9.30 12.68
C PRO A 262 17.10 -9.89 14.10
N VAL A 263 16.85 -9.05 15.09
CA VAL A 263 17.01 -9.31 16.51
C VAL A 263 15.73 -8.89 17.20
N VAL A 264 15.15 -9.84 17.94
CA VAL A 264 13.96 -9.63 18.75
C VAL A 264 14.28 -10.10 20.17
N TRP A 265 13.82 -9.33 21.15
CA TRP A 265 13.86 -9.69 22.56
C TRP A 265 12.44 -10.01 23.04
N PHE A 266 12.29 -11.14 23.73
CA PHE A 266 11.06 -11.57 24.37
C PHE A 266 11.21 -11.41 25.88
N GLY A 267 10.30 -10.70 26.51
CA GLY A 267 10.27 -10.46 27.95
C GLY A 267 9.05 -11.10 28.58
N ILE A 268 9.17 -11.71 29.76
CA ILE A 268 8.02 -12.11 30.58
C ILE A 268 8.20 -11.62 32.02
N THR A 269 7.15 -11.07 32.63
CA THR A 269 7.22 -10.72 34.06
C THR A 269 7.11 -11.98 34.92
N ASP A 270 8.01 -12.14 35.88
CA ASP A 270 7.89 -13.14 36.94
C ASP A 270 6.86 -12.71 38.02
N HIS A 271 6.66 -13.56 39.02
CA HIS A 271 5.74 -13.29 40.14
C HIS A 271 6.18 -12.12 41.04
N GLN A 272 7.41 -11.62 40.89
CA GLN A 272 7.94 -10.44 41.55
C GLN A 272 7.93 -9.22 40.61
N ASN A 273 7.22 -9.32 39.48
CA ASN A 273 7.09 -8.29 38.45
C ASN A 273 8.42 -7.90 37.77
N ARG A 274 9.43 -8.77 37.79
CA ARG A 274 10.70 -8.57 37.07
C ARG A 274 10.61 -9.17 35.68
N ILE A 275 11.15 -8.50 34.66
CA ILE A 275 11.12 -9.02 33.29
C ILE A 275 12.34 -9.91 33.04
N ASP A 276 12.09 -11.17 32.70
CA ASP A 276 13.12 -12.08 32.19
C ASP A 276 13.16 -11.98 30.66
N TRP A 277 14.33 -11.64 30.11
CA TRP A 277 14.52 -11.35 28.69
C TRP A 277 15.25 -12.50 28.00
N ASN A 278 14.73 -12.91 26.84
CA ASN A 278 15.37 -13.85 25.94
C ASN A 278 15.59 -13.18 24.57
N ILE A 279 16.79 -13.32 24.01
CA ILE A 279 17.15 -12.76 22.71
C ILE A 279 17.07 -13.85 21.63
N GLN A 280 16.41 -13.54 20.53
CA GLN A 280 16.39 -14.40 19.36
C GLN A 280 16.87 -13.62 18.14
N LYS A 281 17.85 -14.22 17.44
CA LYS A 281 18.27 -13.76 16.12
C LYS A 281 17.54 -14.59 15.08
N TYR A 282 16.91 -13.92 14.14
CA TYR A 282 16.20 -14.58 13.05
C TYR A 282 16.97 -14.40 11.75
N ASP A 283 16.66 -15.24 10.76
CA ASP A 283 16.93 -14.86 9.38
C ASP A 283 16.09 -13.63 9.00
N GLN A 284 16.53 -12.90 7.98
CA GLN A 284 15.92 -11.63 7.61
C GLN A 284 14.43 -11.79 7.24
N GLY A 285 14.04 -12.86 6.55
CA GLY A 285 12.64 -13.12 6.20
C GLY A 285 11.76 -13.34 7.43
N LYS A 286 12.18 -14.22 8.35
CA LYS A 286 11.46 -14.48 9.61
C LYS A 286 11.43 -13.26 10.54
N TYR A 287 12.43 -12.38 10.48
CA TYR A 287 12.40 -11.12 11.19
C TYR A 287 11.38 -10.13 10.62
N HIS A 288 11.34 -9.95 9.30
CA HIS A 288 10.35 -9.07 8.67
C HIS A 288 8.92 -9.58 8.88
N TYR A 289 8.74 -10.90 8.92
CA TYR A 289 7.49 -11.54 9.32
C TYR A 289 7.03 -11.11 10.73
N LEU A 290 7.92 -11.18 11.72
CA LEU A 290 7.63 -10.77 13.11
C LEU A 290 7.50 -9.24 13.26
N LEU A 291 8.14 -8.46 12.39
CA LEU A 291 7.97 -7.02 12.36
C LEU A 291 6.62 -6.62 11.73
N GLY A 292 6.19 -7.33 10.69
CA GLY A 292 4.87 -7.16 10.12
C GLY A 292 3.76 -7.56 11.10
N GLU A 293 3.95 -8.64 11.87
CA GLU A 293 3.11 -8.98 13.02
C GLU A 293 2.88 -7.76 13.92
N TYR A 294 4.00 -7.17 14.29
CA TYR A 294 4.08 -6.10 15.25
C TYR A 294 3.33 -4.86 14.77
N ILE A 295 3.56 -4.47 13.52
CA ILE A 295 2.93 -3.29 12.90
C ILE A 295 1.43 -3.50 12.80
N ALA A 296 0.99 -4.66 12.32
CA ALA A 296 -0.43 -5.00 12.25
C ALA A 296 -1.09 -4.89 13.65
N ARG A 297 -0.45 -5.45 14.69
CA ARG A 297 -0.99 -5.41 16.06
C ARG A 297 -1.07 -4.01 16.66
N LEU A 298 -0.18 -3.10 16.28
CA LEU A 298 -0.25 -1.71 16.74
C LEU A 298 -1.32 -0.88 16.02
N GLN A 299 -1.55 -1.15 14.74
CA GLN A 299 -2.51 -0.40 13.92
C GLN A 299 -3.96 -0.79 14.24
N LEU A 300 -4.19 -2.05 14.62
CA LEU A 300 -5.53 -2.60 14.81
C LEU A 300 -6.02 -2.41 16.24
N GLN A 301 -6.99 -1.51 16.41
CA GLN A 301 -7.76 -1.39 17.65
C GLN A 301 -8.54 -2.69 17.92
N PRO A 302 -8.86 -3.04 19.18
CA PRO A 302 -9.70 -4.20 19.49
C PRO A 302 -11.02 -4.15 18.72
N LYS A 303 -11.39 -5.28 18.10
CA LYS A 303 -12.69 -5.50 17.43
C LYS A 303 -13.83 -5.22 18.42
N GLN A 304 -14.83 -4.44 18.01
CA GLN A 304 -16.06 -4.24 18.77
C GLN A 304 -17.16 -5.14 18.24
N ASP A 305 -18.19 -5.43 19.04
CA ASP A 305 -19.35 -6.24 18.60
C ASP A 305 -20.09 -5.63 17.39
N SER A 306 -19.97 -4.31 17.21
CA SER A 306 -20.52 -3.61 16.05
C SER A 306 -19.71 -3.78 14.77
N ASP A 307 -18.52 -4.40 14.84
CA ASP A 307 -17.58 -4.48 13.73
C ASP A 307 -17.66 -5.84 13.04
N PHE A 308 -17.73 -5.81 11.72
CA PHE A 308 -17.54 -6.96 10.86
C PHE A 308 -16.18 -6.84 10.18
N GLU A 309 -15.30 -7.81 10.38
CA GLU A 309 -13.90 -7.73 9.96
C GLU A 309 -13.52 -8.88 9.05
N PHE A 310 -12.82 -8.58 7.97
CA PHE A 310 -12.32 -9.57 7.03
C PHE A 310 -11.00 -9.13 6.42
N MET A 311 -10.20 -10.07 5.93
CA MET A 311 -9.00 -9.77 5.14
C MET A 311 -9.34 -9.78 3.64
N ILE A 312 -8.76 -8.86 2.90
CA ILE A 312 -8.88 -8.78 1.44
C ILE A 312 -7.51 -8.63 0.79
N LEU A 313 -7.28 -9.41 -0.26
CA LEU A 313 -6.07 -9.32 -1.09
C LEU A 313 -6.42 -9.64 -2.56
N THR A 314 -5.55 -9.27 -3.50
CA THR A 314 -5.79 -9.43 -4.94
C THR A 314 -4.50 -9.44 -5.75
N ASP A 315 -4.55 -9.96 -6.98
CA ASP A 315 -3.46 -9.81 -7.95
C ASP A 315 -2.11 -10.29 -7.40
N THR A 316 -2.08 -11.54 -6.92
CA THR A 316 -0.84 -12.16 -6.42
C THR A 316 0.05 -12.62 -7.56
N HIS A 317 -0.53 -12.88 -8.74
CA HIS A 317 0.18 -13.21 -9.98
C HIS A 317 1.30 -14.23 -9.73
N VAL A 318 0.96 -15.33 -9.07
CA VAL A 318 1.92 -16.40 -8.78
C VAL A 318 2.47 -16.94 -10.10
N ASP A 319 3.79 -16.88 -10.21
CA ASP A 319 4.54 -17.54 -11.25
C ASP A 319 5.77 -18.23 -10.62
N ARG A 320 5.71 -19.56 -10.47
CA ARG A 320 6.82 -20.36 -9.90
C ARG A 320 8.06 -20.51 -10.78
N GLU A 321 7.97 -20.22 -12.08
CA GLU A 321 9.07 -20.37 -13.05
C GLU A 321 9.50 -19.01 -13.62
N SER A 322 9.02 -17.92 -13.03
CA SER A 322 9.29 -16.57 -13.50
C SER A 322 10.79 -16.33 -13.65
N PRO A 323 11.26 -15.77 -14.79
CA PRO A 323 12.64 -15.33 -14.91
C PRO A 323 12.96 -14.23 -13.89
N GLU A 324 11.94 -13.51 -13.42
CA GLU A 324 12.01 -12.59 -12.30
C GLU A 324 11.84 -13.34 -10.96
N TYR A 325 12.88 -14.08 -10.54
CA TYR A 325 12.90 -14.88 -9.31
C TYR A 325 12.30 -14.15 -8.08
N LYS A 326 12.51 -12.82 -8.00
CA LYS A 326 11.97 -11.98 -6.92
C LYS A 326 10.44 -11.91 -6.92
N LYS A 327 9.79 -11.79 -8.08
CA LYS A 327 8.31 -11.77 -8.23
C LYS A 327 7.69 -13.08 -7.71
N SER A 328 8.24 -14.21 -8.15
CA SER A 328 7.84 -15.56 -7.71
C SER A 328 7.96 -15.80 -6.19
N LEU A 329 8.98 -15.21 -5.59
CA LEU A 329 9.23 -15.33 -4.16
C LEU A 329 8.24 -14.47 -3.37
N ILE A 330 8.05 -13.22 -3.77
CA ILE A 330 7.13 -12.27 -3.11
C ILE A 330 5.69 -12.78 -3.18
N ALA A 331 5.23 -13.25 -4.35
CA ALA A 331 3.87 -13.77 -4.54
C ALA A 331 3.52 -14.87 -3.51
N ARG A 332 4.47 -15.76 -3.20
CA ARG A 332 4.26 -16.82 -2.19
C ARG A 332 4.36 -16.32 -0.76
N GLN A 333 5.24 -15.35 -0.49
CA GLN A 333 5.38 -14.74 0.84
C GLN A 333 4.11 -14.01 1.28
N VAL A 334 3.36 -13.43 0.33
CA VAL A 334 2.08 -12.79 0.63
C VAL A 334 1.12 -13.76 1.32
N PHE A 335 1.04 -15.02 0.89
CA PHE A 335 0.16 -16.00 1.55
C PHE A 335 0.64 -16.36 2.95
N ASP A 336 1.95 -16.46 3.17
CA ASP A 336 2.50 -16.73 4.50
C ASP A 336 2.19 -15.57 5.46
N HIS A 337 2.31 -14.31 4.99
CA HIS A 337 1.92 -13.12 5.74
C HIS A 337 0.40 -13.09 6.00
N ALA A 338 -0.40 -13.37 4.97
CA ALA A 338 -1.85 -13.35 5.05
C ALA A 338 -2.38 -14.37 6.06
N ASN A 339 -1.96 -15.64 5.94
CA ASN A 339 -2.32 -16.72 6.84
C ASN A 339 -1.91 -16.45 8.28
N TYR A 340 -0.76 -15.81 8.45
CA TYR A 340 -0.29 -15.48 9.78
C TYR A 340 -1.13 -14.38 10.42
N VAL A 341 -1.36 -13.29 9.68
CA VAL A 341 -2.25 -12.22 10.10
C VAL A 341 -3.62 -12.79 10.45
N THR A 342 -4.22 -13.64 9.61
CA THR A 342 -5.52 -14.24 9.91
C THR A 342 -5.53 -15.13 11.14
N GLY A 343 -4.42 -15.83 11.45
CA GLY A 343 -4.30 -16.61 12.68
C GLY A 343 -4.23 -15.78 13.97
N MET A 344 -4.05 -14.46 13.89
CA MET A 344 -3.93 -13.57 15.05
C MET A 344 -5.17 -12.75 15.34
N TYR A 345 -6.07 -12.63 14.38
CA TYR A 345 -7.26 -11.79 14.47
C TYR A 345 -8.51 -12.67 14.36
N ASP A 346 -9.54 -12.27 15.09
CA ASP A 346 -10.88 -12.84 14.95
C ASP A 346 -11.56 -12.26 13.70
N LEU A 347 -11.13 -12.72 12.54
CA LEU A 347 -11.70 -12.33 11.24
C LEU A 347 -12.88 -13.23 10.89
N SER A 348 -13.94 -12.65 10.34
CA SER A 348 -15.07 -13.40 9.79
C SER A 348 -14.64 -14.27 8.61
N PHE A 349 -13.75 -13.76 7.76
CA PHE A 349 -13.15 -14.49 6.64
C PHE A 349 -11.92 -13.79 6.05
N LYS A 350 -11.28 -14.44 5.08
CA LYS A 350 -10.34 -13.84 4.12
C LYS A 350 -10.76 -14.11 2.68
N VAL A 351 -10.48 -13.16 1.78
CA VAL A 351 -10.85 -13.25 0.37
C VAL A 351 -9.69 -12.88 -0.57
N HIS A 352 -9.56 -13.62 -1.67
CA HIS A 352 -8.69 -13.28 -2.80
C HIS A 352 -9.51 -12.82 -4.01
N LEU A 353 -9.34 -11.58 -4.44
CA LEU A 353 -10.15 -10.98 -5.50
C LEU A 353 -9.73 -11.34 -6.94
N GLY A 354 -9.13 -12.50 -7.19
CA GLY A 354 -8.70 -12.91 -8.55
C GLY A 354 -7.26 -12.54 -8.90
N ASP A 355 -6.82 -12.99 -10.07
CA ASP A 355 -5.43 -12.95 -10.56
C ASP A 355 -4.47 -13.61 -9.56
N TRP A 356 -4.78 -14.88 -9.28
CA TRP A 356 -4.00 -15.72 -8.39
C TRP A 356 -2.67 -16.12 -9.03
N VAL A 357 -2.69 -16.29 -10.34
CA VAL A 357 -1.55 -16.70 -11.16
C VAL A 357 -1.34 -15.69 -12.28
N ASP A 358 -0.12 -15.63 -12.83
CA ASP A 358 0.28 -14.58 -13.78
C ASP A 358 -0.16 -14.90 -15.22
N GLY A 359 -0.56 -16.13 -15.52
CA GLY A 359 -1.10 -16.55 -16.82
C GLY A 359 -0.08 -16.83 -17.91
N TRP A 360 1.23 -16.63 -17.67
CA TRP A 360 2.29 -16.71 -18.70
C TRP A 360 2.68 -18.12 -19.13
N LYS A 361 2.11 -19.17 -18.53
CA LYS A 361 2.51 -20.55 -18.79
C LYS A 361 1.45 -21.34 -19.52
N GLU A 362 1.93 -22.40 -20.17
CA GLU A 362 1.07 -23.45 -20.69
C GLU A 362 0.12 -23.97 -19.59
N PRO A 363 -1.14 -24.30 -19.92
CA PRO A 363 -2.18 -24.61 -18.94
C PRO A 363 -1.78 -25.64 -17.88
N VAL A 364 -1.03 -26.68 -18.26
CA VAL A 364 -0.59 -27.73 -17.32
C VAL A 364 0.33 -27.19 -16.23
N LYS A 365 1.22 -26.26 -16.57
CA LYS A 365 2.12 -25.62 -15.61
C LYS A 365 1.38 -24.57 -14.78
N GLU A 366 0.50 -23.80 -15.40
CA GLU A 366 -0.36 -22.83 -14.72
C GLU A 366 -1.22 -23.50 -13.65
N LEU A 367 -1.82 -24.66 -13.96
CA LEU A 367 -2.58 -25.46 -12.99
C LEU A 367 -1.76 -25.88 -11.77
N ALA A 368 -0.46 -26.07 -11.92
CA ALA A 368 0.41 -26.40 -10.81
C ALA A 368 0.69 -25.17 -9.91
N ASP A 369 0.63 -23.95 -10.46
CA ASP A 369 0.70 -22.68 -9.70
C ASP A 369 -0.64 -22.42 -8.99
N ILE A 370 -1.77 -22.63 -9.68
CA ILE A 370 -3.12 -22.57 -9.08
C ILE A 370 -3.23 -23.54 -7.90
N ASN A 371 -2.71 -24.76 -8.04
CA ASN A 371 -2.69 -25.73 -6.94
C ASN A 371 -1.83 -25.27 -5.73
N ASP A 372 -0.76 -24.51 -5.96
CA ASP A 372 0.03 -23.92 -4.86
C ASP A 372 -0.77 -22.84 -4.14
N VAL A 373 -1.48 -21.97 -4.88
CA VAL A 373 -2.39 -20.97 -4.30
C VAL A 373 -3.49 -21.64 -3.48
N ILE A 374 -4.16 -22.66 -4.03
CA ILE A 374 -5.17 -23.45 -3.30
C ILE A 374 -4.58 -24.07 -2.04
N GLY A 375 -3.39 -24.64 -2.13
CA GLY A 375 -2.67 -25.24 -1.00
C GLY A 375 -2.33 -24.24 0.10
N ARG A 376 -2.00 -23.00 -0.26
CA ARG A 376 -1.51 -21.98 0.68
C ARG A 376 -2.63 -21.12 1.25
N PHE A 377 -3.55 -20.64 0.42
CA PHE A 377 -4.55 -19.65 0.82
C PHE A 377 -5.91 -20.29 1.15
N PHE A 378 -6.45 -21.10 0.26
CA PHE A 378 -7.83 -21.62 0.38
C PHE A 378 -7.98 -22.83 1.32
N LYS A 379 -6.88 -23.52 1.63
CA LYS A 379 -6.87 -24.69 2.54
C LYS A 379 -6.54 -24.36 4.00
N ASP A 380 -6.53 -23.09 4.40
CA ASP A 380 -6.40 -22.74 5.82
C ASP A 380 -7.63 -23.27 6.61
N PRO A 381 -7.45 -24.16 7.59
CA PRO A 381 -8.57 -24.71 8.34
C PRO A 381 -9.09 -23.78 9.45
N ASN A 382 -8.40 -22.68 9.76
CA ASN A 382 -8.71 -21.83 10.92
C ASN A 382 -9.55 -20.59 10.58
N THR A 383 -9.69 -20.27 9.30
CA THR A 383 -10.41 -19.07 8.83
C THR A 383 -11.22 -19.44 7.59
N LEU A 384 -12.41 -18.87 7.45
CA LEU A 384 -13.20 -19.03 6.23
C LEU A 384 -12.50 -18.33 5.07
N ASN A 385 -12.41 -19.00 3.94
CA ASN A 385 -11.70 -18.52 2.75
C ASN A 385 -12.70 -18.34 1.61
N TYR A 386 -12.52 -17.31 0.80
CA TYR A 386 -13.31 -17.09 -0.42
C TYR A 386 -12.42 -16.55 -1.54
N GLY A 387 -12.84 -16.71 -2.79
CA GLY A 387 -12.12 -16.12 -3.91
C GLY A 387 -12.95 -16.00 -5.18
N VAL A 388 -12.52 -15.09 -6.05
CA VAL A 388 -13.06 -14.91 -7.40
C VAL A 388 -11.94 -15.11 -8.43
N LEU A 389 -12.28 -15.26 -9.72
CA LEU A 389 -11.29 -15.31 -10.81
C LEU A 389 -11.03 -13.92 -11.33
N GLY A 390 -9.78 -13.71 -11.76
CA GLY A 390 -9.40 -12.64 -12.65
C GLY A 390 -9.09 -13.12 -14.06
N ASN A 391 -8.67 -12.19 -14.92
CA ASN A 391 -8.33 -12.45 -16.31
C ASN A 391 -7.13 -13.37 -16.46
N HIS A 392 -6.18 -13.36 -15.52
CA HIS A 392 -4.96 -14.15 -15.64
C HIS A 392 -5.16 -15.62 -15.28
N ASP A 393 -6.23 -15.96 -14.55
CA ASP A 393 -6.43 -17.29 -13.97
C ASP A 393 -6.77 -18.38 -15.00
N ASN A 394 -6.85 -18.03 -16.31
CA ASN A 394 -7.23 -18.92 -17.41
C ASN A 394 -6.09 -19.32 -18.37
N SER A 395 -4.85 -18.91 -18.11
CA SER A 395 -3.69 -19.04 -19.02
C SER A 395 -3.79 -18.19 -20.31
N GLY A 396 -4.62 -17.16 -20.33
CA GLY A 396 -4.84 -16.33 -21.51
C GLY A 396 -3.62 -15.49 -21.91
N VAL A 397 -2.73 -15.15 -20.98
CA VAL A 397 -1.46 -14.47 -21.32
C VAL A 397 -0.57 -15.39 -22.16
N TYR A 398 -0.44 -16.66 -21.77
CA TYR A 398 0.28 -17.66 -22.55
C TYR A 398 -0.33 -17.87 -23.94
N ALA A 399 -1.66 -18.05 -24.01
CA ALA A 399 -2.37 -18.26 -25.28
C ALA A 399 -2.12 -17.10 -26.28
N ARG A 400 -2.02 -15.88 -25.77
CA ARG A 400 -1.66 -14.69 -26.56
C ARG A 400 -0.23 -14.73 -27.09
N GLU A 401 0.73 -15.09 -26.25
CA GLU A 401 2.16 -15.05 -26.59
C GLU A 401 2.58 -16.17 -27.54
N GLN A 402 1.85 -17.29 -27.60
CA GLN A 402 2.09 -18.35 -28.58
C GLN A 402 1.67 -17.97 -30.00
N ASN A 403 0.90 -16.90 -30.16
CA ASN A 403 0.40 -16.48 -31.45
C ASN A 403 1.36 -15.46 -32.09
N GLU A 404 2.39 -15.98 -32.79
CA GLU A 404 3.42 -15.18 -33.49
C GLU A 404 2.85 -14.14 -34.48
N GLU A 405 1.61 -14.30 -34.93
CA GLU A 405 0.94 -13.38 -35.84
C GLU A 405 -0.03 -12.39 -35.16
N HIS A 406 -0.19 -12.45 -33.83
CA HIS A 406 -1.19 -11.68 -33.07
C HIS A 406 -2.60 -11.76 -33.66
N ARG A 407 -2.95 -12.88 -34.32
CA ARG A 407 -4.29 -13.04 -34.87
C ARG A 407 -5.21 -13.43 -33.74
N ASP A 408 -5.99 -12.46 -33.28
CA ASP A 408 -7.29 -12.69 -32.67
C ASP A 408 -8.03 -13.74 -33.52
N PRO A 409 -8.51 -14.87 -32.95
CA PRO A 409 -8.62 -15.20 -31.51
C PRO A 409 -7.64 -16.29 -30.99
N PHE A 410 -7.80 -16.74 -29.74
CA PHE A 410 -7.02 -17.83 -29.11
C PHE A 410 -7.49 -19.22 -29.51
N LEU A 411 -6.56 -20.18 -29.63
CA LEU A 411 -6.91 -21.60 -29.72
C LEU A 411 -7.39 -22.09 -28.35
N LEU A 412 -8.52 -22.78 -28.32
CA LEU A 412 -9.08 -23.36 -27.09
C LEU A 412 -8.09 -24.27 -26.34
N SER A 413 -7.16 -24.92 -27.05
CA SER A 413 -6.15 -25.80 -26.46
C SER A 413 -5.10 -25.09 -25.61
N ASP A 414 -4.96 -23.78 -25.76
CA ASP A 414 -3.93 -23.00 -25.06
C ASP A 414 -4.44 -22.43 -23.72
N LEU A 415 -5.71 -22.68 -23.39
CA LEU A 415 -6.33 -22.27 -22.14
C LEU A 415 -6.56 -23.45 -21.20
N ILE A 416 -6.74 -23.15 -19.93
CA ILE A 416 -7.27 -24.11 -18.96
C ILE A 416 -8.70 -24.48 -19.38
N PRO A 417 -9.07 -25.78 -19.45
CA PRO A 417 -10.41 -26.20 -19.84
C PRO A 417 -11.53 -25.49 -19.05
N LYS A 418 -12.61 -25.10 -19.74
CA LYS A 418 -13.70 -24.32 -19.13
C LYS A 418 -14.37 -25.04 -17.96
N ASP A 419 -14.57 -26.33 -18.06
CA ASP A 419 -15.13 -27.14 -16.98
C ASP A 419 -14.22 -27.13 -15.74
N LEU A 420 -12.90 -27.11 -15.94
CA LEU A 420 -11.96 -26.95 -14.83
C LEU A 420 -12.00 -25.53 -14.26
N GLN A 421 -12.05 -24.49 -15.11
CA GLN A 421 -12.23 -23.10 -14.67
C GLN A 421 -13.47 -22.90 -13.81
N ASP A 422 -14.61 -23.43 -14.25
CA ASP A 422 -15.87 -23.32 -13.53
C ASP A 422 -15.80 -24.08 -12.20
N ASN A 423 -15.14 -25.24 -12.18
CA ASN A 423 -14.89 -26.00 -10.95
C ASN A 423 -13.88 -25.30 -10.02
N LEU A 424 -12.98 -24.46 -10.52
CA LEU A 424 -12.10 -23.67 -9.66
C LEU A 424 -12.91 -22.75 -8.75
N MET A 425 -14.16 -22.39 -9.07
CA MET A 425 -15.07 -21.62 -8.19
C MET A 425 -15.37 -22.37 -6.89
N VAL A 426 -15.42 -23.71 -6.94
CA VAL A 426 -15.74 -24.57 -5.79
C VAL A 426 -14.56 -24.67 -4.82
N TYR A 427 -13.33 -24.68 -5.32
CA TYR A 427 -12.12 -24.84 -4.50
C TYR A 427 -11.66 -23.55 -3.80
N ARG A 428 -12.45 -22.48 -3.88
CA ARG A 428 -12.13 -21.15 -3.33
C ARG A 428 -12.58 -20.96 -1.91
N THR A 429 -13.29 -21.94 -1.39
CA THR A 429 -13.83 -21.86 -0.05
C THR A 429 -13.78 -23.19 0.67
N ASN A 430 -13.61 -23.08 1.98
CA ASN A 430 -13.73 -24.16 2.96
C ASN A 430 -15.07 -24.08 3.73
N ASP A 431 -15.98 -23.20 3.30
CA ASP A 431 -17.29 -22.96 3.92
C ASP A 431 -18.36 -23.84 3.25
N ASP A 432 -19.01 -24.69 4.03
CA ASP A 432 -20.09 -25.57 3.57
C ASP A 432 -21.46 -24.88 3.54
N GLN A 433 -21.55 -23.63 3.99
CA GLN A 433 -22.80 -22.85 4.06
C GLN A 433 -22.96 -21.86 2.91
N VAL A 434 -22.11 -21.93 1.89
CA VAL A 434 -22.25 -21.12 0.69
C VAL A 434 -23.45 -21.57 -0.15
N SER A 435 -24.15 -20.60 -0.73
CA SER A 435 -25.19 -20.83 -1.73
C SER A 435 -24.61 -20.62 -3.12
N TRP A 436 -24.62 -21.69 -3.92
CA TRP A 436 -24.03 -21.70 -5.26
C TRP A 436 -25.01 -21.21 -6.32
N GLY A 437 -24.52 -20.35 -7.22
CA GLY A 437 -25.16 -20.01 -8.49
C GLY A 437 -24.24 -20.35 -9.67
N ASN A 438 -24.60 -19.88 -10.85
CA ASN A 438 -23.85 -20.00 -12.08
C ASN A 438 -22.72 -18.97 -12.09
N ASN A 439 -21.47 -19.43 -11.99
CA ASN A 439 -20.26 -18.59 -11.95
C ASN A 439 -20.28 -17.49 -10.86
N MET A 440 -21.09 -17.71 -9.82
CA MET A 440 -21.13 -16.88 -8.63
C MET A 440 -21.54 -17.71 -7.41
N TYR A 441 -21.36 -17.15 -6.22
CA TYR A 441 -21.92 -17.71 -4.99
C TYR A 441 -22.10 -16.62 -3.94
N TYR A 442 -22.86 -16.90 -2.89
CA TYR A 442 -22.99 -15.99 -1.75
C TYR A 442 -22.97 -16.72 -0.40
N ARG A 443 -22.65 -15.98 0.66
CA ARG A 443 -22.70 -16.43 2.05
C ARG A 443 -23.43 -15.41 2.93
N ASP A 444 -24.35 -15.90 3.75
CA ASP A 444 -25.06 -15.12 4.77
C ASP A 444 -24.39 -15.24 6.14
N PHE A 445 -23.76 -14.20 6.65
CA PHE A 445 -23.28 -14.17 8.02
C PHE A 445 -24.45 -13.81 8.95
N GLU A 446 -25.20 -14.83 9.40
CA GLU A 446 -26.50 -14.60 10.02
C GLU A 446 -26.42 -13.85 11.35
N ASN A 447 -25.34 -14.03 12.11
CA ASN A 447 -25.11 -13.32 13.36
C ASN A 447 -24.77 -11.83 13.15
N ASP A 448 -24.36 -11.46 11.94
CA ASP A 448 -23.96 -10.11 11.58
C ASP A 448 -24.95 -9.39 10.68
N ASN A 449 -25.98 -10.10 10.20
CA ASN A 449 -26.94 -9.62 9.20
C ASN A 449 -26.24 -9.09 7.95
N ILE A 450 -25.27 -9.84 7.42
CA ILE A 450 -24.49 -9.47 6.24
C ILE A 450 -24.53 -10.60 5.23
N ARG A 451 -24.89 -10.29 3.98
CA ARG A 451 -24.68 -11.16 2.81
C ARG A 451 -23.43 -10.73 2.07
N VAL A 452 -22.55 -11.67 1.75
CA VAL A 452 -21.39 -11.44 0.87
C VAL A 452 -21.59 -12.20 -0.42
N ILE A 453 -21.53 -11.50 -1.54
CA ILE A 453 -21.74 -12.01 -2.89
C ILE A 453 -20.41 -12.00 -3.64
N PHE A 454 -20.04 -13.12 -4.24
CA PHE A 454 -18.81 -13.31 -4.98
C PHE A 454 -19.13 -13.57 -6.45
N LEU A 455 -18.64 -12.70 -7.33
CA LEU A 455 -18.96 -12.67 -8.75
C LEU A 455 -17.73 -13.00 -9.59
N ASN A 456 -17.92 -13.75 -10.67
CA ASN A 456 -16.91 -13.95 -11.70
C ASN A 456 -17.08 -12.87 -12.78
N SER A 457 -16.20 -11.87 -12.80
CA SER A 457 -16.18 -10.81 -13.82
C SER A 457 -15.56 -11.25 -15.16
N TYR A 458 -15.18 -12.51 -15.28
CA TYR A 458 -14.63 -13.13 -16.50
C TYR A 458 -15.45 -14.36 -16.89
N ASP A 459 -16.77 -14.20 -16.86
CA ASP A 459 -17.73 -15.23 -17.26
C ASP A 459 -17.93 -15.22 -18.78
N VAL A 460 -16.91 -15.74 -19.47
CA VAL A 460 -16.84 -15.79 -20.94
C VAL A 460 -17.02 -17.23 -21.42
N PRO A 461 -17.91 -17.50 -22.40
CA PRO A 461 -18.07 -18.84 -22.95
C PRO A 461 -16.87 -19.21 -23.82
N TYR A 462 -16.53 -20.50 -23.87
CA TYR A 462 -15.42 -21.02 -24.69
C TYR A 462 -15.94 -21.56 -26.04
N THR A 463 -16.78 -20.77 -26.69
CA THR A 463 -17.32 -21.04 -28.03
C THR A 463 -16.26 -20.74 -29.08
N THR A 464 -16.18 -21.59 -30.09
CA THR A 464 -15.15 -21.51 -31.13
C THR A 464 -15.77 -21.38 -32.51
N ASN A 465 -15.02 -20.77 -33.43
CA ASN A 465 -15.26 -20.87 -34.86
C ASN A 465 -14.82 -22.24 -35.40
N ASP A 466 -15.06 -22.50 -36.70
CA ASP A 466 -14.73 -23.77 -37.34
C ASP A 466 -13.23 -24.13 -37.31
N ASP A 467 -12.37 -23.14 -37.14
CA ASP A 467 -10.91 -23.29 -37.07
C ASP A 467 -10.42 -23.53 -35.63
N GLY A 468 -11.33 -23.59 -34.64
CA GLY A 468 -11.03 -23.87 -33.23
C GLY A 468 -10.58 -22.66 -32.40
N TYR A 469 -10.73 -21.45 -32.95
CA TYR A 469 -10.43 -20.21 -32.24
C TYR A 469 -11.66 -19.65 -31.53
N LEU A 470 -11.49 -19.07 -30.35
CA LEU A 470 -12.58 -18.49 -29.55
C LEU A 470 -13.26 -17.29 -30.23
N TYR A 471 -14.53 -17.00 -29.95
CA TYR A 471 -15.11 -15.72 -30.43
C TYR A 471 -14.65 -14.51 -29.62
N HIS A 472 -14.43 -14.71 -28.32
CA HIS A 472 -13.96 -13.69 -27.39
C HIS A 472 -12.72 -14.14 -26.63
N ASP A 473 -11.78 -13.22 -26.44
CA ASP A 473 -10.58 -13.41 -25.64
C ASP A 473 -10.93 -13.36 -24.14
N PRO A 474 -10.84 -14.47 -23.38
CA PRO A 474 -11.20 -14.50 -21.97
C PRO A 474 -10.18 -13.80 -21.05
N PHE A 475 -9.04 -13.34 -21.57
CA PHE A 475 -8.07 -12.50 -20.86
C PHE A 475 -8.42 -11.00 -20.94
N HIS A 476 -8.93 -10.51 -22.07
CA HIS A 476 -9.33 -9.09 -22.18
C HIS A 476 -10.83 -8.86 -21.99
N GLN A 477 -11.68 -9.81 -22.38
CA GLN A 477 -13.12 -9.66 -22.30
C GLN A 477 -13.59 -9.93 -20.86
N SER A 478 -13.90 -8.84 -20.15
CA SER A 478 -14.69 -8.92 -18.91
C SER A 478 -16.17 -9.11 -19.27
N ALA A 479 -16.87 -9.97 -18.54
CA ALA A 479 -18.29 -10.22 -18.80
C ALA A 479 -19.02 -10.86 -17.62
N TYR A 480 -20.36 -10.68 -17.60
CA TYR A 480 -21.29 -11.45 -16.77
C TYR A 480 -22.31 -12.17 -17.67
N GLY A 481 -22.31 -13.51 -17.66
CA GLY A 481 -23.27 -14.32 -18.42
C GLY A 481 -24.69 -14.18 -17.89
N LYS A 482 -25.70 -14.40 -18.76
CA LYS A 482 -27.13 -14.30 -18.42
C LYS A 482 -27.48 -15.02 -17.12
N GLU A 483 -27.02 -16.27 -16.97
CA GLU A 483 -27.35 -17.09 -15.80
C GLU A 483 -26.74 -16.51 -14.51
N GLN A 484 -25.50 -15.99 -14.56
CA GLN A 484 -24.88 -15.30 -13.43
C GLN A 484 -25.66 -14.03 -13.07
N VAL A 485 -26.11 -13.25 -14.05
CA VAL A 485 -26.92 -12.05 -13.80
C VAL A 485 -28.25 -12.41 -13.16
N ASN A 486 -28.92 -13.46 -13.64
CA ASN A 486 -30.18 -13.93 -13.05
C ASN A 486 -30.00 -14.39 -11.61
N ASP A 487 -28.95 -15.17 -11.32
CA ASP A 487 -28.64 -15.62 -9.96
C ASP A 487 -28.26 -14.45 -9.05
N TYR A 488 -27.61 -13.41 -9.58
CA TYR A 488 -27.31 -12.19 -8.84
C TYR A 488 -28.58 -11.42 -8.47
N ILE A 489 -29.52 -11.28 -9.41
CA ILE A 489 -30.84 -10.69 -9.12
C ILE A 489 -31.56 -11.51 -8.04
N ASP A 490 -31.60 -12.83 -8.17
CA ASP A 490 -32.24 -13.72 -7.19
C ASP A 490 -31.57 -13.61 -5.82
N ALA A 491 -30.24 -13.51 -5.77
CA ALA A 491 -29.50 -13.29 -4.53
C ALA A 491 -29.90 -11.96 -3.88
N LEU A 492 -30.11 -10.88 -4.63
CA LEU A 492 -30.57 -9.61 -4.04
C LEU A 492 -32.05 -9.66 -3.65
N GLU A 493 -32.91 -10.23 -4.50
CA GLU A 493 -34.35 -10.41 -4.26
C GLU A 493 -34.66 -11.33 -3.08
N THR A 494 -33.75 -12.21 -2.71
CA THR A 494 -33.90 -13.10 -1.54
C THR A 494 -33.20 -12.58 -0.29
N THR A 495 -32.47 -11.46 -0.36
CA THR A 495 -31.76 -10.94 0.81
C THR A 495 -32.78 -10.46 1.87
N PRO A 496 -32.70 -10.94 3.14
CA PRO A 496 -33.57 -10.51 4.23
C PRO A 496 -33.54 -8.99 4.45
N ASP A 497 -34.64 -8.33 4.77
CA ASP A 497 -34.72 -6.85 4.81
C ASP A 497 -33.73 -6.18 5.78
N ASP A 498 -33.38 -6.86 6.87
CA ASP A 498 -32.45 -6.38 7.89
C ASP A 498 -30.97 -6.64 7.55
N TYR A 499 -30.69 -7.26 6.40
CA TYR A 499 -29.31 -7.56 5.99
C TYR A 499 -28.70 -6.45 5.15
N GLN A 500 -27.39 -6.25 5.32
CA GLN A 500 -26.57 -5.48 4.40
C GLN A 500 -25.85 -6.41 3.40
N VAL A 501 -25.40 -5.88 2.27
CA VAL A 501 -24.77 -6.65 1.18
C VAL A 501 -23.37 -6.13 0.88
N MET A 502 -22.41 -7.04 0.76
CA MET A 502 -21.09 -6.78 0.19
C MET A 502 -20.92 -7.54 -1.12
N ILE A 503 -20.27 -6.92 -2.10
CA ILE A 503 -20.03 -7.49 -3.42
C ILE A 503 -18.52 -7.61 -3.62
N MET A 504 -18.06 -8.77 -4.06
CA MET A 504 -16.66 -9.10 -4.30
C MET A 504 -16.53 -9.55 -5.76
N SER A 505 -15.67 -8.88 -6.53
CA SER A 505 -15.37 -9.23 -7.92
C SER A 505 -13.90 -8.93 -8.24
N HIS A 506 -13.35 -9.46 -9.34
CA HIS A 506 -12.01 -9.06 -9.76
C HIS A 506 -12.04 -7.70 -10.44
N ASN A 507 -12.85 -7.57 -11.50
CA ASN A 507 -13.07 -6.29 -12.17
C ASN A 507 -14.23 -5.52 -11.55
N ILE A 508 -14.16 -4.19 -11.61
CA ILE A 508 -15.25 -3.32 -11.23
C ILE A 508 -16.33 -3.30 -12.32
N PHE A 509 -17.59 -3.02 -11.95
CA PHE A 509 -18.65 -2.81 -12.93
C PHE A 509 -18.35 -1.64 -13.86
N ASP A 510 -18.85 -1.74 -15.10
CA ASP A 510 -18.72 -0.68 -16.10
C ASP A 510 -19.43 0.61 -15.66
N ASN A 511 -19.05 1.74 -16.25
CA ASN A 511 -19.56 3.09 -15.96
C ASN A 511 -19.39 3.54 -14.49
N VAL A 512 -18.33 3.06 -13.81
CA VAL A 512 -17.96 3.54 -12.45
C VAL A 512 -16.76 4.49 -12.46
N TYR A 513 -15.58 4.09 -12.94
CA TYR A 513 -14.40 4.97 -13.05
C TYR A 513 -14.18 5.50 -14.47
N LYS A 514 -14.29 4.61 -15.46
CA LYS A 514 -14.07 4.84 -16.89
C LYS A 514 -14.76 3.72 -17.68
N ASP A 515 -15.22 4.03 -18.88
CA ASP A 515 -15.88 3.09 -19.81
C ASP A 515 -14.85 2.08 -20.35
N ASP A 516 -14.66 0.96 -19.66
CA ASP A 516 -13.98 -0.22 -20.21
C ASP A 516 -15.09 -1.23 -20.55
N THR A 517 -15.22 -1.55 -21.83
CA THR A 517 -16.37 -2.27 -22.38
C THR A 517 -16.49 -3.67 -21.78
N MET A 518 -17.44 -3.84 -20.86
CA MET A 518 -17.70 -5.10 -20.17
C MET A 518 -19.11 -5.58 -20.50
N PHE A 519 -19.22 -6.77 -21.10
CA PHE A 519 -20.55 -7.33 -21.42
C PHE A 519 -21.36 -7.51 -20.14
N ASN A 520 -22.54 -6.88 -20.11
CA ASN A 520 -23.40 -6.81 -18.93
C ASN A 520 -22.79 -6.12 -17.69
N GLY A 521 -21.71 -5.35 -17.84
CA GLY A 521 -21.12 -4.59 -16.74
C GLY A 521 -22.05 -3.47 -16.24
N ASP A 522 -22.63 -2.70 -17.16
CA ASP A 522 -23.62 -1.67 -16.80
C ASP A 522 -24.92 -2.28 -16.27
N THR A 523 -25.33 -3.43 -16.81
CA THR A 523 -26.46 -4.22 -16.32
C THR A 523 -26.29 -4.55 -14.83
N MET A 524 -25.12 -5.05 -14.40
CA MET A 524 -24.85 -5.33 -12.98
C MET A 524 -24.91 -4.07 -12.12
N ARG A 525 -24.31 -2.97 -12.58
CA ARG A 525 -24.38 -1.67 -11.90
C ARG A 525 -25.83 -1.20 -11.71
N ARG A 526 -26.67 -1.31 -12.74
CA ARG A 526 -28.10 -0.92 -12.68
C ARG A 526 -28.88 -1.76 -11.69
N ILE A 527 -28.66 -3.07 -11.65
CA ILE A 527 -29.26 -3.96 -10.64
C ILE A 527 -28.85 -3.53 -9.22
N THR A 528 -27.54 -3.35 -8.98
CA THR A 528 -27.03 -2.99 -7.65
C THR A 528 -27.54 -1.63 -7.19
N THR A 529 -27.57 -0.64 -8.08
CA THR A 529 -28.05 0.71 -7.77
C THR A 529 -29.57 0.71 -7.58
N ALA A 530 -30.31 -0.14 -8.29
CA ALA A 530 -31.73 -0.32 -8.06
C ALA A 530 -32.04 -0.88 -6.66
N PHE A 531 -31.28 -1.90 -6.24
CA PHE A 531 -31.35 -2.48 -4.90
C PHE A 531 -30.96 -1.47 -3.82
N GLN A 532 -29.87 -0.73 -4.02
CA GLN A 532 -29.38 0.29 -3.08
C GLN A 532 -30.42 1.38 -2.83
N ASN A 533 -31.15 1.79 -3.88
CA ASN A 533 -32.06 2.94 -3.85
C ASN A 533 -33.53 2.56 -3.68
N SER A 534 -33.85 1.26 -3.53
CA SER A 534 -35.23 0.76 -3.46
C SER A 534 -36.08 1.24 -4.65
N ARG A 535 -35.70 0.84 -5.87
CA ARG A 535 -36.44 1.16 -7.10
C ARG A 535 -36.73 -0.09 -7.92
N THR A 536 -37.69 0.05 -8.84
CA THR A 536 -37.86 -0.87 -9.96
C THR A 536 -36.91 -0.48 -11.10
N ASP A 537 -36.56 -1.43 -11.95
CA ASP A 537 -35.79 -1.17 -13.18
C ASP A 537 -36.10 -2.25 -14.24
N GLU A 538 -35.98 -1.89 -15.51
CA GLU A 538 -36.07 -2.83 -16.64
C GLU A 538 -34.64 -3.20 -17.05
N ILE A 539 -34.21 -4.43 -16.74
CA ILE A 539 -32.84 -4.87 -16.98
C ILE A 539 -32.72 -5.53 -18.35
N TYR A 540 -31.71 -5.08 -19.10
CA TYR A 540 -31.42 -5.54 -20.45
C TYR A 540 -29.91 -5.75 -20.66
N THR A 541 -29.54 -6.46 -21.72
CA THR A 541 -28.15 -6.70 -22.13
C THR A 541 -27.41 -5.43 -22.51
N THR A 542 -26.19 -5.29 -22.02
CA THR A 542 -25.34 -4.12 -22.30
C THR A 542 -24.01 -4.52 -22.92
N ASP A 543 -23.48 -3.64 -23.77
CA ASP A 543 -22.13 -3.66 -24.32
C ASP A 543 -21.77 -4.82 -25.27
N ILE A 544 -22.75 -5.61 -25.72
CA ILE A 544 -22.60 -6.65 -26.76
C ILE A 544 -23.60 -6.45 -27.91
N ASP A 545 -23.15 -6.64 -29.16
CA ASP A 545 -24.00 -6.55 -30.36
C ASP A 545 -24.92 -7.78 -30.48
N PRO A 546 -26.23 -7.63 -30.75
CA PRO A 546 -27.16 -8.74 -30.97
C PRO A 546 -26.81 -9.70 -32.12
N THR A 547 -25.89 -9.31 -33.00
CA THR A 547 -25.35 -10.13 -34.08
C THR A 547 -24.09 -10.92 -33.69
N ASP A 548 -23.57 -10.69 -32.47
CA ASP A 548 -22.43 -11.42 -31.93
C ASP A 548 -22.75 -12.93 -31.82
N PRO A 549 -21.84 -13.84 -32.23
CA PRO A 549 -22.03 -15.28 -32.12
C PRO A 549 -22.36 -15.78 -30.71
N ASP A 550 -21.92 -15.07 -29.67
CA ASP A 550 -22.15 -15.40 -28.26
C ASP A 550 -23.24 -14.59 -27.59
N TYR A 551 -23.99 -13.76 -28.33
CA TYR A 551 -25.08 -12.95 -27.76
C TYR A 551 -26.08 -13.78 -26.94
N TRP A 552 -26.36 -15.02 -27.36
CA TRP A 552 -27.25 -15.95 -26.64
C TRP A 552 -26.83 -16.23 -25.19
N TYR A 553 -25.53 -16.14 -24.89
CA TYR A 553 -24.96 -16.36 -23.56
C TYR A 553 -25.15 -15.15 -22.64
N TYR A 554 -25.30 -13.95 -23.23
CA TYR A 554 -25.36 -12.66 -22.54
C TYR A 554 -26.73 -11.97 -22.61
N GLU A 555 -27.63 -12.46 -23.45
CA GLU A 555 -28.98 -11.91 -23.63
C GLU A 555 -29.78 -11.95 -22.31
N ILE A 556 -30.28 -10.79 -21.87
CA ILE A 556 -31.03 -10.56 -20.64
C ILE A 556 -32.22 -9.68 -21.00
N GLU A 557 -33.39 -10.08 -20.53
CA GLU A 557 -34.60 -9.28 -20.53
C GLU A 557 -35.38 -9.66 -19.26
N ARG A 558 -35.25 -8.84 -18.21
CA ARG A 558 -35.86 -9.11 -16.90
C ARG A 558 -36.18 -7.81 -16.16
N ASP A 559 -37.39 -7.72 -15.62
CA ASP A 559 -37.76 -6.64 -14.71
C ASP A 559 -37.34 -6.98 -13.28
N ILE A 560 -36.92 -5.96 -12.53
CA ILE A 560 -36.63 -6.07 -11.09
C ILE A 560 -37.52 -5.10 -10.30
N ASP A 561 -37.95 -5.52 -9.10
CA ASP A 561 -38.73 -4.68 -8.19
C ASP A 561 -38.18 -4.71 -6.76
N PHE A 562 -37.47 -3.63 -6.40
CA PHE A 562 -37.02 -3.36 -5.04
C PHE A 562 -37.78 -2.21 -4.36
N ALA A 563 -38.88 -1.71 -4.93
CA ALA A 563 -39.53 -0.46 -4.51
C ALA A 563 -40.12 -0.49 -3.08
N ASN A 564 -40.31 -1.69 -2.52
CA ASN A 564 -40.81 -1.88 -1.15
C ASN A 564 -39.74 -2.48 -0.20
N ARG A 565 -38.48 -2.51 -0.61
CA ARG A 565 -37.34 -2.99 0.20
C ARG A 565 -36.64 -1.82 0.91
N PRO A 566 -35.89 -2.04 2.01
CA PRO A 566 -35.13 -0.96 2.63
C PRO A 566 -34.02 -0.42 1.72
N LYS A 567 -33.69 0.88 1.85
CA LYS A 567 -32.59 1.54 1.13
C LYS A 567 -31.25 1.37 1.84
N ASN A 568 -30.16 1.76 1.16
CA ASN A 568 -28.81 1.88 1.73
C ASN A 568 -28.25 0.57 2.30
N ARG A 569 -28.50 -0.52 1.57
CA ARG A 569 -28.17 -1.88 2.01
C ARG A 569 -26.83 -2.38 1.48
N VAL A 570 -26.30 -1.83 0.40
CA VAL A 570 -24.97 -2.16 -0.12
C VAL A 570 -23.90 -1.46 0.70
N ILE A 571 -23.09 -2.23 1.42
CA ILE A 571 -21.92 -1.74 2.16
C ILE A 571 -20.89 -1.24 1.16
N GLY A 572 -20.54 -2.06 0.16
CA GLY A 572 -19.59 -1.71 -0.89
C GLY A 572 -19.37 -2.86 -1.87
N SER A 573 -18.86 -2.50 -3.03
CA SER A 573 -18.31 -3.39 -4.05
C SER A 573 -16.79 -3.30 -4.01
N PHE A 574 -16.14 -4.43 -3.79
CA PHE A 574 -14.68 -4.54 -3.66
C PHE A 574 -14.09 -5.24 -4.89
N SER A 575 -13.04 -4.65 -5.46
CA SER A 575 -12.40 -5.11 -6.71
C SER A 575 -10.87 -5.04 -6.68
N GLY A 576 -10.21 -5.75 -7.59
CA GLY A 576 -8.76 -5.72 -7.85
C GLY A 576 -8.45 -5.19 -9.25
N HIS A 577 -7.70 -5.96 -10.05
CA HIS A 577 -7.48 -5.82 -11.50
C HIS A 577 -6.60 -4.65 -11.96
N VAL A 578 -6.85 -3.42 -11.50
CA VAL A 578 -6.14 -2.22 -12.02
C VAL A 578 -4.79 -1.95 -11.33
N HIS A 579 -4.43 -2.77 -10.35
CA HIS A 579 -3.18 -2.67 -9.59
C HIS A 579 -3.00 -1.29 -8.91
N ASN A 580 -4.08 -0.69 -8.42
CA ASN A 580 -4.04 0.55 -7.66
C ASN A 580 -5.19 0.62 -6.64
N ASP A 581 -4.97 1.41 -5.58
CA ASP A 581 -6.06 1.75 -4.67
C ASP A 581 -6.97 2.79 -5.33
N GLY A 582 -8.26 2.45 -5.42
CA GLY A 582 -9.29 3.32 -5.98
C GLY A 582 -10.49 3.45 -5.05
N TYR A 583 -11.17 4.60 -5.11
CA TYR A 583 -12.46 4.79 -4.46
C TYR A 583 -13.40 5.66 -5.31
N HIS A 584 -14.63 5.18 -5.50
CA HIS A 584 -15.70 5.94 -6.14
C HIS A 584 -17.05 5.70 -5.47
N ILE A 585 -17.95 6.68 -5.56
CA ILE A 585 -19.36 6.52 -5.21
C ILE A 585 -20.15 6.74 -6.50
N CYS A 586 -20.88 5.71 -6.94
CA CYS A 586 -21.79 5.81 -8.08
C CYS A 586 -23.21 5.46 -7.60
N GLU A 587 -24.16 6.39 -7.80
CA GLU A 587 -25.58 6.24 -7.48
C GLU A 587 -25.86 5.63 -6.08
N GLY A 588 -25.12 6.09 -5.07
CA GLY A 588 -25.28 5.66 -3.68
C GLY A 588 -24.49 4.41 -3.29
N VAL A 589 -23.78 3.78 -4.22
CA VAL A 589 -22.96 2.57 -3.98
C VAL A 589 -21.47 2.94 -3.92
N ARG A 590 -20.77 2.43 -2.91
CA ARG A 590 -19.31 2.55 -2.78
C ARG A 590 -18.61 1.47 -3.59
N TYR A 591 -17.65 1.88 -4.40
CA TYR A 591 -16.76 0.98 -5.12
C TYR A 591 -15.33 1.21 -4.62
N ILE A 592 -14.73 0.16 -4.08
CA ILE A 592 -13.43 0.19 -3.41
C ILE A 592 -12.51 -0.77 -4.15
N GLN A 593 -11.45 -0.22 -4.74
CA GLN A 593 -10.49 -0.98 -5.50
C GLN A 593 -9.20 -1.17 -4.71
N GLN A 594 -8.60 -2.36 -4.85
CA GLN A 594 -7.45 -2.81 -4.07
C GLN A 594 -6.17 -2.73 -4.91
N LEU A 595 -5.11 -2.22 -4.28
CA LEU A 595 -3.75 -2.36 -4.79
C LEU A 595 -3.38 -3.84 -4.92
N CYS A 596 -2.62 -4.18 -5.97
CA CYS A 596 -2.11 -5.53 -6.17
C CYS A 596 -1.14 -5.94 -5.07
N CYS A 597 -1.15 -7.23 -4.72
CA CYS A 597 -0.24 -7.80 -3.72
C CYS A 597 1.23 -7.67 -4.12
N LEU A 598 1.53 -7.55 -5.40
CA LEU A 598 2.89 -7.34 -5.88
C LEU A 598 3.22 -5.84 -5.89
N ALA A 599 4.15 -5.40 -5.04
CA ALA A 599 4.65 -4.04 -5.10
C ALA A 599 5.41 -3.77 -6.41
N LYS A 600 5.23 -2.56 -6.99
CA LYS A 600 5.92 -2.14 -8.23
C LYS A 600 7.44 -2.19 -8.15
N GLU A 601 8.00 -2.10 -6.95
CA GLU A 601 9.44 -2.28 -6.70
C GLU A 601 9.66 -3.63 -6.00
N PHE A 602 10.10 -4.64 -6.76
CA PHE A 602 10.40 -5.98 -6.25
C PHE A 602 11.64 -5.97 -5.35
N THR A 603 11.48 -5.50 -4.12
CA THR A 603 12.50 -5.55 -3.06
C THR A 603 12.07 -6.60 -2.03
N PRO A 604 12.43 -7.89 -2.21
CA PRO A 604 11.95 -8.96 -1.37
C PRO A 604 12.40 -8.77 0.08
N TYR A 605 11.61 -9.30 1.00
CA TYR A 605 11.84 -9.24 2.44
C TYR A 605 11.78 -7.82 2.98
N THR A 606 10.82 -7.02 2.53
CA THR A 606 10.52 -5.71 3.14
C THR A 606 9.05 -5.65 3.46
N VAL A 607 8.64 -4.87 4.46
CA VAL A 607 7.20 -4.74 4.76
C VAL A 607 6.41 -4.21 3.55
N ASN A 608 7.05 -3.48 2.64
CA ASN A 608 6.43 -2.91 1.44
C ASN A 608 6.46 -3.82 0.21
N ASP A 609 6.91 -5.07 0.32
CA ASP A 609 6.92 -6.00 -0.83
C ASP A 609 5.55 -6.62 -1.11
N THR A 610 4.63 -6.55 -0.15
CA THR A 610 3.25 -7.03 -0.23
C THR A 610 2.25 -5.89 -0.03
N ALA A 611 1.01 -6.08 -0.45
CA ALA A 611 -0.11 -5.20 -0.10
C ALA A 611 -1.39 -6.03 0.09
N PHE A 612 -2.01 -5.90 1.26
CA PHE A 612 -3.37 -6.40 1.52
C PHE A 612 -4.00 -5.60 2.65
N ASP A 613 -5.33 -5.68 2.79
CA ASP A 613 -6.06 -4.94 3.81
C ASP A 613 -6.77 -5.88 4.80
N ILE A 614 -6.80 -5.48 6.08
CA ILE A 614 -7.88 -5.91 6.97
C ILE A 614 -8.97 -4.85 6.89
N VAL A 615 -10.15 -5.25 6.45
CA VAL A 615 -11.31 -4.37 6.30
C VAL A 615 -12.21 -4.51 7.52
N ARG A 616 -12.49 -3.39 8.17
CA ARG A 616 -13.47 -3.27 9.24
C ARG A 616 -14.68 -2.49 8.76
N VAL A 617 -15.84 -3.11 8.82
CA VAL A 617 -17.14 -2.48 8.57
C VAL A 617 -17.82 -2.28 9.92
N ASN A 618 -18.03 -1.02 10.30
CA ASN A 618 -18.82 -0.72 11.48
C ASN A 618 -20.31 -0.74 11.11
N LYS A 619 -21.03 -1.78 11.53
CA LYS A 619 -22.44 -2.05 11.15
C LYS A 619 -23.39 -0.91 11.56
N ASN A 620 -23.10 -0.23 12.66
CA ASN A 620 -23.94 0.85 13.19
C ASN A 620 -23.81 2.15 12.38
N THR A 621 -22.59 2.50 11.99
CA THR A 621 -22.30 3.76 11.30
C THR A 621 -22.22 3.59 9.79
N GLY A 622 -22.05 2.36 9.29
CA GLY A 622 -21.76 2.08 7.88
C GLY A 622 -20.35 2.48 7.45
N LYS A 623 -19.49 2.92 8.38
CA LYS A 623 -18.10 3.31 8.10
C LYS A 623 -17.25 2.08 7.76
N ILE A 624 -16.42 2.21 6.74
CA ILE A 624 -15.45 1.18 6.33
C ILE A 624 -14.04 1.72 6.62
N THR A 625 -13.21 0.91 7.26
CA THR A 625 -11.78 1.19 7.46
C THR A 625 -10.97 0.03 6.91
N CYS A 626 -10.07 0.30 5.98
CA CYS A 626 -9.11 -0.64 5.44
C CYS A 626 -7.77 -0.37 6.10
N PHE A 627 -7.31 -1.30 6.93
CA PHE A 627 -6.00 -1.26 7.56
C PHE A 627 -4.98 -1.95 6.67
N ARG A 628 -4.04 -1.18 6.11
CA ARG A 628 -3.07 -1.65 5.13
C ARG A 628 -1.93 -2.38 5.79
N TYR A 629 -1.73 -3.62 5.37
CA TYR A 629 -0.48 -4.32 5.55
C TYR A 629 0.41 -4.10 4.32
N GLY A 630 1.58 -3.55 4.58
CA GLY A 630 2.62 -3.35 3.57
C GLY A 630 2.45 -2.09 2.73
N ASN A 631 2.60 -2.21 1.41
CA ASN A 631 2.69 -1.06 0.51
C ASN A 631 1.36 -0.28 0.44
N GLY A 632 1.42 1.03 0.66
CA GLY A 632 0.28 1.94 0.67
C GLY A 632 -0.05 2.44 2.07
N THR A 633 -1.27 2.92 2.25
CA THR A 633 -1.73 3.54 3.51
C THR A 633 -3.11 3.02 3.89
N ASP A 634 -3.45 3.15 5.18
CA ASP A 634 -4.81 2.92 5.65
C ASP A 634 -5.79 3.82 4.91
N ARG A 635 -7.02 3.32 4.69
CA ARG A 635 -8.08 4.05 4.00
C ARG A 635 -9.36 4.02 4.82
N VAL A 636 -10.07 5.13 4.82
CA VAL A 636 -11.31 5.30 5.59
C VAL A 636 -12.39 5.83 4.68
N PHE A 637 -13.55 5.17 4.68
CA PHE A 637 -14.70 5.54 3.89
C PHE A 637 -15.91 5.72 4.80
N ASP A 638 -16.39 6.94 4.89
CA ASP A 638 -17.60 7.23 5.66
C ASP A 638 -18.85 6.66 4.96
N LYS A 639 -19.97 6.67 5.68
CA LYS A 639 -21.25 6.26 5.13
C LYS A 639 -21.63 7.17 3.97
N VAL A 640 -22.21 6.60 2.92
CA VAL A 640 -22.84 7.41 1.86
C VAL A 640 -24.08 8.08 2.46
N GLU A 641 -24.11 9.41 2.45
CA GLU A 641 -25.29 10.19 2.83
C GLU A 641 -26.38 10.05 1.76
N GLU A 642 -27.66 10.14 2.18
CA GLU A 642 -28.80 10.00 1.26
C GLU A 642 -28.72 11.05 0.13
N ALA A 643 -28.81 10.58 -1.12
CA ALA A 643 -28.90 11.42 -2.31
C ALA A 643 -30.33 11.93 -2.56
#